data_AF-A0A2E7VR75-F1
#
_entry.id   AF-A0A2E7VR75-F1
#
_cell.length_a   1.000
_cell.length_b   1.000
_cell.length_c   1.000
_cell.angle_alpha   90.00
_cell.angle_beta   90.00
_cell.angle_gamma   90.00
#
_symmetry.space_group_name_H-M   'P 1'
#
loop_
_entity.id
_entity.type
_entity.pdbx_description
1 polymer ?
#
loop_
_entity_poly.entity_id
_entity_poly.type
_entity_poly.pdbx_seq_one_letter_code
_entity_poly.pdbx_strand_id
1 'polypeptide(L)'
;MKKSIIIYLLFFPNLIFTQNVFDLGVRNIEIFFSEVHWDDTLDLYYSNGNGQRLVADSIIIDGEVDQNVGIKYKGNSSYNINNGKNPMNIRLDYINNGQSIDGYNVLKLSNGFKDPTFVREMLSYKIAQEFMPAPKATYANVSVNGVLVGLYVCVQSVDDDFTNENFYERKGPFFKAENTGINIPNCSGPLRVWDHYLDTLCYQRAYEMQSSNDWTKLSHFLDTVNNHFTHIENVLDIDRTLWMMAFENLLVCLDGPINSIPHNFYLFQDNNGRFSPIMWDMNQSFGTFTNGLPTPVNNQDLQQLDIFHGASNNLNIMNMKMFSVDQYKRMYVAHMKTIINDYFVNGEYISIISDLQQLIDSYVSTDPNLFFPYSAFSANVNSSIGSNIGITELMDSRINHLQSLPEFSANPPIIDNLSSNPISVLPHSSVSITSNISNADYAYLGYRFKFADKFEKVQMFDDGNNGDGIAGDGIYGATINVDARDIQYYIYAENSDAGIFSPQRAEHDFHQIPVISGLVINEVMAANFSKVADQDGEYDDWVELYNGGANDINLTGFYLSDNENILNKWMFPNITIASNDYLIIWCDTAGTTQSGLHTTYRLSADQEEVYLIDPSGTVLDAVHFVNMPVDLSYSRVPNGSGPFVYQEPTYDMANSSILSNNNIKTKGSFNIYPNPTTDILYFSGLEESVTIFNNLGQIVFYSSKMLKALDVGKFEKGIYFVRSGNKTVKFLKQ
;
A
#
# COMPACT_ATOMS: atom_id res chain seq x y z
N MET A 1 63.81 -4.54 -21.73
CA MET A 1 63.06 -4.60 -20.46
C MET A 1 61.86 -3.66 -20.55
N LYS A 2 60.67 -4.21 -20.83
CA LYS A 2 59.39 -3.49 -20.79
C LYS A 2 58.88 -3.57 -19.34
N LYS A 3 58.57 -2.43 -18.71
CA LYS A 3 57.82 -2.38 -17.46
C LYS A 3 56.33 -2.42 -17.80
N SER A 4 55.66 -3.50 -17.42
CA SER A 4 54.21 -3.64 -17.52
C SER A 4 53.55 -2.80 -16.44
N ILE A 5 52.64 -1.91 -16.83
CA ILE A 5 51.70 -1.23 -15.94
C ILE A 5 50.44 -2.10 -15.93
N ILE A 6 50.15 -2.70 -14.79
CA ILE A 6 48.91 -3.42 -14.54
C ILE A 6 47.88 -2.38 -14.07
N ILE A 7 46.87 -2.13 -14.88
CA ILE A 7 45.70 -1.32 -14.50
C ILE A 7 44.71 -2.28 -13.84
N TYR A 8 44.48 -2.11 -12.55
CA TYR A 8 43.36 -2.76 -11.86
C TYR A 8 42.08 -2.04 -12.29
N LEU A 9 41.23 -2.72 -13.08
CA LEU A 9 39.84 -2.32 -13.24
C LEU A 9 39.10 -2.71 -11.95
N LEU A 10 38.78 -1.71 -11.13
CA LEU A 10 37.78 -1.83 -10.08
C LEU A 10 36.41 -1.95 -10.75
N PHE A 11 35.85 -3.16 -10.75
CA PHE A 11 34.44 -3.37 -11.03
C PHE A 11 33.66 -2.90 -9.79
N PHE A 12 33.04 -1.73 -9.87
CA PHE A 12 31.93 -1.40 -8.99
C PHE A 12 30.71 -2.19 -9.49
N PRO A 13 30.08 -3.04 -8.66
CA PRO A 13 28.76 -3.55 -8.98
C PRO A 13 27.81 -2.35 -8.89
N ASN A 14 27.40 -1.81 -10.04
CA ASN A 14 26.23 -0.95 -10.07
C ASN A 14 25.03 -1.83 -9.72
N LEU A 15 24.36 -1.53 -8.62
CA LEU A 15 23.10 -2.18 -8.28
C LEU A 15 22.08 -1.85 -9.36
N ILE A 16 21.59 -2.91 -9.99
CA ILE A 16 20.59 -2.85 -11.04
C ILE A 16 19.26 -3.02 -10.31
N PHE A 17 18.50 -1.94 -10.15
CA PHE A 17 17.10 -2.07 -9.77
C PHE A 17 16.34 -2.67 -10.95
N THR A 18 15.81 -3.89 -10.75
CA THR A 18 14.77 -4.48 -11.58
C THR A 18 13.45 -3.75 -11.30
N GLN A 19 12.54 -3.77 -12.26
CA GLN A 19 11.18 -3.30 -12.03
C GLN A 19 10.45 -4.34 -11.17
N ASN A 20 9.80 -3.94 -10.08
CA ASN A 20 9.01 -4.88 -9.25
C ASN A 20 7.85 -5.45 -10.10
N VAL A 21 7.46 -6.71 -9.87
CA VAL A 21 6.43 -7.42 -10.62
C VAL A 21 5.14 -6.61 -10.75
N PHE A 22 4.75 -5.86 -9.71
CA PHE A 22 3.54 -5.05 -9.71
C PHE A 22 3.74 -3.60 -10.14
N ASP A 23 4.95 -3.16 -10.46
CA ASP A 23 5.12 -1.88 -11.12
C ASP A 23 4.43 -1.91 -12.49
N LEU A 24 3.92 -0.74 -12.88
CA LEU A 24 3.12 -0.59 -14.09
C LEU A 24 3.87 -1.10 -15.34
N GLY A 25 3.30 -2.11 -15.99
CA GLY A 25 3.87 -2.76 -17.16
C GLY A 25 3.00 -3.90 -17.65
N VAL A 26 3.54 -4.70 -18.58
CA VAL A 26 2.95 -5.95 -19.03
C VAL A 26 3.97 -7.05 -18.81
N ARG A 27 3.70 -7.93 -17.83
CA ARG A 27 4.54 -9.10 -17.52
C ARG A 27 4.34 -10.17 -18.57
N ASN A 28 5.41 -10.77 -19.06
CA ASN A 28 5.32 -11.94 -19.93
C ASN A 28 5.34 -13.19 -19.06
N ILE A 29 4.21 -13.90 -19.00
CA ILE A 29 4.05 -15.13 -18.20
C ILE A 29 3.89 -16.32 -19.14
N GLU A 30 4.84 -17.25 -19.12
CA GLU A 30 4.82 -18.47 -19.92
C GLU A 30 4.74 -19.69 -19.01
N ILE A 31 3.66 -20.45 -19.10
CA ILE A 31 3.39 -21.63 -18.27
C ILE A 31 3.60 -22.89 -19.11
N PHE A 32 4.29 -23.89 -18.55
CA PHE A 32 4.58 -25.15 -19.24
C PHE A 32 4.00 -26.34 -18.48
N PHE A 33 3.19 -27.14 -19.16
CA PHE A 33 2.64 -28.40 -18.67
C PHE A 33 3.06 -29.55 -19.58
N SER A 34 3.57 -30.61 -18.97
CA SER A 34 3.84 -31.91 -19.60
C SER A 34 2.55 -32.64 -19.94
N GLU A 35 1.47 -32.35 -19.21
CA GLU A 35 0.14 -32.84 -19.51
C GLU A 35 -0.47 -32.13 -20.73
N VAL A 36 -0.79 -32.92 -21.76
CA VAL A 36 -1.37 -32.41 -23.01
C VAL A 36 -2.74 -31.76 -22.80
N HIS A 37 -3.54 -32.31 -21.88
CA HIS A 37 -4.91 -31.90 -21.57
C HIS A 37 -4.99 -31.07 -20.28
N TRP A 38 -4.02 -30.17 -20.08
CA TRP A 38 -3.93 -29.36 -18.87
C TRP A 38 -5.23 -28.58 -18.56
N ASP A 39 -5.91 -28.07 -19.59
CA ASP A 39 -7.16 -27.31 -19.48
C ASP A 39 -8.31 -28.17 -18.93
N ASP A 40 -8.53 -29.36 -19.52
CA ASP A 40 -9.52 -30.33 -19.06
C ASP A 40 -9.29 -30.73 -17.58
N THR A 41 -8.02 -30.87 -17.19
CA THR A 41 -7.64 -31.21 -15.81
C THR A 41 -7.88 -30.04 -14.84
N LEU A 42 -7.60 -28.81 -15.25
CA LEU A 42 -7.93 -27.62 -14.46
C LEU A 42 -9.45 -27.45 -14.29
N ASP A 43 -10.23 -27.69 -15.34
CA ASP A 43 -11.70 -27.67 -15.28
C ASP A 43 -12.26 -28.74 -14.34
N LEU A 44 -11.68 -29.95 -14.39
CA LEU A 44 -12.03 -31.03 -13.46
C LEU A 44 -11.74 -30.59 -12.00
N TYR A 45 -10.57 -30.01 -11.74
CA TYR A 45 -10.20 -29.55 -10.40
C TYR A 45 -11.10 -28.41 -9.91
N TYR A 46 -11.44 -27.47 -10.79
CA TYR A 46 -12.39 -26.42 -10.48
C TYR A 46 -13.76 -27.01 -10.12
N SER A 47 -14.28 -27.95 -10.91
CA SER A 47 -15.58 -28.59 -10.68
C SER A 47 -15.67 -29.39 -9.37
N ASN A 48 -14.54 -29.94 -8.91
CA ASN A 48 -14.45 -30.66 -7.63
C ASN A 48 -14.56 -29.71 -6.42
N GLY A 49 -14.29 -28.41 -6.59
CA GLY A 49 -14.48 -27.39 -5.57
C GLY A 49 -13.58 -27.51 -4.33
N ASN A 50 -12.54 -28.34 -4.37
CA ASN A 50 -11.64 -28.62 -3.24
C ASN A 50 -10.33 -27.80 -3.28
N GLY A 51 -10.21 -26.86 -4.21
CA GLY A 51 -9.04 -25.98 -4.33
C GLY A 51 -7.77 -26.65 -4.88
N GLN A 52 -7.89 -27.83 -5.50
CA GLN A 52 -6.79 -28.53 -6.17
C GLN A 52 -6.07 -27.65 -7.20
N ARG A 53 -4.76 -27.85 -7.32
CA ARG A 53 -3.88 -27.16 -8.27
C ARG A 53 -3.18 -28.19 -9.15
N LEU A 54 -3.15 -27.92 -10.45
CA LEU A 54 -2.30 -28.63 -11.39
C LEU A 54 -0.87 -28.11 -11.27
N VAL A 55 0.10 -29.02 -11.23
CA VAL A 55 1.51 -28.66 -11.16
C VAL A 55 2.02 -28.42 -12.58
N ALA A 56 2.41 -27.18 -12.87
CA ALA A 56 3.17 -26.83 -14.07
C ALA A 56 4.62 -27.27 -13.89
N ASP A 57 5.24 -27.82 -14.93
CA ASP A 57 6.65 -28.23 -14.88
C ASP A 57 7.54 -27.02 -14.64
N SER A 58 7.23 -25.91 -15.32
CA SER A 58 7.89 -24.62 -15.14
C SER A 58 6.99 -23.45 -15.50
N ILE A 59 7.33 -22.30 -14.94
CA ILE A 59 6.80 -21.01 -15.35
C ILE A 59 7.97 -20.07 -15.60
N ILE A 60 7.85 -19.21 -16.62
CA ILE A 60 8.80 -18.14 -16.90
C ILE A 60 8.07 -16.82 -16.76
N ILE A 61 8.56 -15.93 -15.88
CA ILE A 61 8.02 -14.58 -15.70
C ILE A 61 9.13 -13.59 -16.01
N ASP A 62 8.97 -12.82 -17.08
CA ASP A 62 9.97 -11.84 -17.55
C ASP A 62 11.41 -12.41 -17.74
N GLY A 63 11.51 -13.73 -17.94
CA GLY A 63 12.77 -14.45 -18.12
C GLY A 63 13.27 -15.20 -16.88
N GLU A 64 12.71 -14.92 -15.70
CA GLU A 64 12.99 -15.66 -14.46
C GLU A 64 12.18 -16.96 -14.43
N VAL A 65 12.82 -18.06 -13.99
CA VAL A 65 12.26 -19.42 -14.11
C VAL A 65 12.00 -20.04 -12.75
N ASP A 66 10.75 -20.44 -12.53
CA ASP A 66 10.34 -21.30 -11.42
C ASP A 66 9.86 -22.67 -11.93
N GLN A 67 9.84 -23.67 -11.05
CA GLN A 67 9.56 -25.07 -11.39
C GLN A 67 8.51 -25.63 -10.44
N ASN A 68 7.73 -26.62 -10.88
CA ASN A 68 6.72 -27.30 -10.04
C ASN A 68 5.69 -26.32 -9.43
N VAL A 69 5.24 -25.35 -10.22
CA VAL A 69 4.34 -24.26 -9.78
C VAL A 69 2.88 -24.70 -9.81
N GLY A 70 2.10 -24.33 -8.80
CA GLY A 70 0.71 -24.74 -8.65
C GLY A 70 -0.28 -23.79 -9.30
N ILE A 71 -0.97 -24.23 -10.35
CA ILE A 71 -1.96 -23.46 -11.11
C ILE A 71 -3.38 -23.96 -10.81
N LYS A 72 -4.33 -23.05 -10.60
CA LYS A 72 -5.77 -23.38 -10.58
C LYS A 72 -6.60 -22.31 -11.26
N TYR A 73 -7.78 -22.68 -11.75
CA TYR A 73 -8.81 -21.70 -12.09
C TYR A 73 -9.44 -21.08 -10.84
N LYS A 74 -9.89 -19.82 -10.98
CA LYS A 74 -10.54 -19.03 -9.92
C LYS A 74 -11.82 -18.39 -10.45
N GLY A 75 -12.45 -17.55 -9.62
CA GLY A 75 -13.64 -16.79 -9.98
C GLY A 75 -14.92 -17.62 -9.85
N ASN A 76 -16.07 -16.94 -9.89
CA ASN A 76 -17.38 -17.57 -9.93
C ASN A 76 -18.02 -17.27 -11.29
N SER A 77 -18.55 -16.05 -11.46
CA SER A 77 -19.16 -15.59 -12.71
C SER A 77 -18.19 -15.45 -13.88
N SER A 78 -16.90 -15.24 -13.61
CA SER A 78 -15.85 -15.01 -14.62
C SER A 78 -15.23 -16.29 -15.17
N TYR A 79 -15.48 -17.44 -14.54
CA TYR A 79 -15.08 -18.76 -15.03
C TYR A 79 -16.17 -19.36 -15.93
N ASN A 80 -15.75 -20.05 -17.00
CA ASN A 80 -16.62 -20.89 -17.80
C ASN A 80 -15.79 -21.98 -18.47
N ILE A 81 -16.24 -23.24 -18.42
CA ILE A 81 -15.57 -24.38 -19.09
C ILE A 81 -15.40 -24.19 -20.61
N ASN A 82 -16.21 -23.32 -21.24
CA ASN A 82 -16.10 -23.04 -22.68
C ASN A 82 -15.27 -21.78 -22.98
N ASN A 83 -14.70 -21.12 -21.98
CA ASN A 83 -13.84 -19.95 -22.20
C ASN A 83 -12.41 -20.40 -22.47
N GLY A 84 -11.86 -20.01 -23.63
CA GLY A 84 -10.43 -20.18 -23.92
C GLY A 84 -9.50 -19.30 -23.06
N LYS A 85 -10.07 -18.46 -22.19
CA LYS A 85 -9.35 -17.55 -21.28
C LYS A 85 -10.03 -17.50 -19.91
N ASN A 86 -9.82 -18.53 -19.11
CA ASN A 86 -10.29 -18.58 -17.72
C ASN A 86 -9.33 -17.82 -16.77
N PRO A 87 -9.84 -17.23 -15.69
CA PRO A 87 -9.00 -16.53 -14.71
C PRO A 87 -8.22 -17.55 -13.88
N MET A 88 -6.96 -17.24 -13.58
CA MET A 88 -6.03 -18.18 -12.95
C MET A 88 -5.54 -17.67 -11.59
N ASN A 89 -5.12 -18.60 -10.73
CA ASN A 89 -4.34 -18.34 -9.54
C ASN A 89 -3.06 -19.18 -9.61
N ILE A 90 -1.92 -18.52 -9.57
CA ILE A 90 -0.58 -19.09 -9.68
C ILE A 90 0.04 -19.08 -8.29
N ARG A 91 0.53 -20.22 -7.81
CA ARG A 91 1.29 -20.33 -6.56
C ARG A 91 2.68 -20.87 -6.87
N LEU A 92 3.68 -19.99 -6.84
CA LEU A 92 5.07 -20.26 -7.18
C LEU A 92 5.69 -21.27 -6.23
N ASP A 93 5.48 -21.07 -4.92
CA ASP A 93 6.02 -21.93 -3.86
C ASP A 93 5.19 -23.21 -3.58
N TYR A 94 4.38 -23.67 -4.54
CA TYR A 94 3.41 -24.74 -4.28
C TYR A 94 4.08 -26.08 -3.91
N ILE A 95 5.17 -26.43 -4.60
CA ILE A 95 5.95 -27.64 -4.33
C ILE A 95 7.32 -27.29 -3.74
N ASN A 96 8.03 -26.31 -4.31
CA ASN A 96 9.33 -25.90 -3.80
C ASN A 96 9.17 -24.63 -2.95
N ASN A 97 9.36 -24.76 -1.64
CA ASN A 97 9.28 -23.64 -0.71
C ASN A 97 10.32 -22.55 -1.06
N GLY A 98 9.91 -21.28 -0.93
CA GLY A 98 10.77 -20.11 -1.12
C GLY A 98 10.77 -19.53 -2.54
N GLN A 99 10.12 -20.18 -3.52
CA GLN A 99 9.95 -19.59 -4.85
C GLN A 99 9.01 -18.38 -4.80
N SER A 100 9.50 -17.25 -5.28
CA SER A 100 8.76 -15.99 -5.34
C SER A 100 9.34 -15.09 -6.43
N ILE A 101 8.52 -14.15 -6.89
CA ILE A 101 8.96 -13.05 -7.75
C ILE A 101 8.82 -11.73 -6.99
N ASP A 102 9.93 -11.03 -6.80
CA ASP A 102 10.02 -9.80 -6.01
C ASP A 102 9.33 -9.90 -4.62
N GLY A 103 9.46 -11.08 -3.98
CA GLY A 103 8.86 -11.37 -2.68
C GLY A 103 7.42 -11.89 -2.71
N TYR A 104 6.79 -11.99 -3.88
CA TYR A 104 5.42 -12.50 -4.04
C TYR A 104 5.40 -13.96 -4.48
N ASN A 105 4.73 -14.83 -3.74
CA ASN A 105 4.61 -16.28 -4.04
C ASN A 105 3.25 -16.66 -4.68
N VAL A 106 2.24 -15.77 -4.65
CA VAL A 106 0.93 -16.00 -5.25
C VAL A 106 0.52 -14.84 -6.15
N LEU A 107 0.21 -15.14 -7.41
CA LEU A 107 -0.31 -14.18 -8.40
C LEU A 107 -1.74 -14.55 -8.79
N LYS A 108 -2.64 -13.56 -8.86
CA LYS A 108 -4.03 -13.75 -9.28
C LYS A 108 -4.26 -13.06 -10.62
N LEU A 109 -4.67 -13.83 -11.63
CA LEU A 109 -4.88 -13.35 -12.99
C LEU A 109 -6.37 -13.20 -13.30
N SER A 110 -6.85 -11.97 -13.45
CA SER A 110 -8.20 -11.61 -13.87
C SER A 110 -8.27 -11.51 -15.40
N ASN A 111 -9.26 -12.15 -16.00
CA ASN A 111 -9.35 -12.37 -17.46
C ASN A 111 -10.02 -11.22 -18.24
N GLY A 112 -10.36 -10.10 -17.58
CA GLY A 112 -11.09 -8.98 -18.19
C GLY A 112 -12.60 -9.23 -18.34
N PHE A 113 -13.16 -10.19 -17.59
CA PHE A 113 -14.60 -10.42 -17.57
C PHE A 113 -15.35 -9.15 -17.18
N LYS A 114 -16.39 -8.80 -17.96
CA LYS A 114 -17.25 -7.61 -17.78
C LYS A 114 -16.56 -6.24 -17.92
N ASP A 115 -15.27 -6.19 -18.23
CA ASP A 115 -14.56 -4.93 -18.49
C ASP A 115 -14.12 -4.84 -19.96
N PRO A 116 -14.87 -4.12 -20.83
CA PRO A 116 -14.44 -3.89 -22.21
C PRO A 116 -13.13 -3.11 -22.32
N THR A 117 -12.76 -2.35 -21.28
CA THR A 117 -11.64 -1.41 -21.32
C THR A 117 -10.32 -1.99 -20.81
N PHE A 118 -10.35 -3.08 -20.04
CA PHE A 118 -9.21 -3.59 -19.24
C PHE A 118 -8.61 -2.56 -18.25
N VAL A 119 -9.30 -1.45 -18.00
CA VAL A 119 -8.79 -0.34 -17.18
C VAL A 119 -9.47 -0.28 -15.81
N ARG A 120 -10.68 -0.81 -15.64
CA ARG A 120 -11.50 -0.57 -14.45
C ARG A 120 -10.84 -1.10 -13.17
N GLU A 121 -10.36 -2.34 -13.21
CA GLU A 121 -9.67 -2.99 -12.08
C GLU A 121 -8.34 -2.27 -11.75
N MET A 122 -7.53 -2.01 -12.77
CA MET A 122 -6.24 -1.32 -12.64
C MET A 122 -6.38 0.10 -12.09
N LEU A 123 -7.31 0.89 -12.65
CA LEU A 123 -7.57 2.25 -12.22
C LEU A 123 -8.09 2.27 -10.78
N SER A 124 -9.02 1.36 -10.44
CA SER A 124 -9.57 1.28 -9.09
C SER A 124 -8.51 0.99 -8.05
N TYR A 125 -7.66 -0.03 -8.26
CA TYR A 125 -6.58 -0.33 -7.34
C TYR A 125 -5.54 0.77 -7.26
N LYS A 126 -5.20 1.44 -8.37
CA LYS A 126 -4.24 2.54 -8.37
C LYS A 126 -4.74 3.75 -7.57
N ILE A 127 -6.04 4.06 -7.64
CA ILE A 127 -6.63 5.14 -6.83
C ILE A 127 -6.71 4.73 -5.36
N ALA A 128 -7.17 3.51 -5.05
CA ALA A 128 -7.40 3.07 -3.68
C ALA A 128 -6.13 3.04 -2.81
N GLN A 129 -4.99 2.63 -3.39
CA GLN A 129 -3.70 2.52 -2.69
C GLN A 129 -3.20 3.83 -2.08
N GLU A 130 -3.66 5.00 -2.57
CA GLU A 130 -3.29 6.30 -2.00
C GLU A 130 -4.04 6.66 -0.70
N PHE A 131 -5.08 5.90 -0.35
CA PHE A 131 -5.98 6.25 0.75
C PHE A 131 -6.17 5.12 1.75
N MET A 132 -5.98 3.86 1.33
CA MET A 132 -6.18 2.70 2.20
C MET A 132 -5.41 1.47 1.66
N PRO A 133 -5.16 0.46 2.51
CA PRO A 133 -4.66 -0.84 2.05
C PRO A 133 -5.50 -1.40 0.91
N ALA A 134 -4.89 -1.59 -0.25
CA ALA A 134 -5.52 -2.17 -1.43
C ALA A 134 -4.51 -2.98 -2.24
N PRO A 135 -4.94 -4.08 -2.90
CA PRO A 135 -4.05 -4.88 -3.76
C PRO A 135 -3.32 -4.03 -4.80
N LYS A 136 -2.02 -4.30 -5.00
CA LYS A 136 -1.30 -3.84 -6.19
C LYS A 136 -1.79 -4.58 -7.43
N ALA A 137 -1.63 -3.98 -8.61
CA ALA A 137 -2.00 -4.60 -9.88
C ALA A 137 -1.12 -4.14 -11.05
N THR A 138 -0.90 -5.05 -12.00
CA THR A 138 -0.21 -4.82 -13.28
C THR A 138 -0.91 -5.62 -14.39
N TYR A 139 -0.41 -5.60 -15.63
CA TYR A 139 -0.90 -6.48 -16.68
C TYR A 139 0.00 -7.69 -16.87
N ALA A 140 -0.57 -8.79 -17.38
CA ALA A 140 0.17 -9.98 -17.77
C ALA A 140 -0.28 -10.49 -19.14
N ASN A 141 0.67 -10.71 -20.05
CA ASN A 141 0.45 -11.41 -21.30
C ASN A 141 0.82 -12.88 -21.10
N VAL A 142 -0.18 -13.77 -21.17
CA VAL A 142 -0.04 -15.15 -20.70
C VAL A 142 -0.02 -16.12 -21.87
N SER A 143 0.97 -17.01 -21.88
CA SER A 143 1.07 -18.12 -22.82
C SER A 143 1.13 -19.44 -22.07
N VAL A 144 0.52 -20.50 -22.63
CA VAL A 144 0.62 -21.86 -22.09
C VAL A 144 1.16 -22.77 -23.18
N ASN A 145 2.24 -23.51 -22.89
CA ASN A 145 2.93 -24.39 -23.85
C ASN A 145 3.27 -23.69 -25.17
N GLY A 146 3.69 -22.42 -25.10
CA GLY A 146 4.04 -21.58 -26.25
C GLY A 146 2.86 -21.03 -27.06
N VAL A 147 1.61 -21.28 -26.64
CA VAL A 147 0.40 -20.73 -27.27
C VAL A 147 -0.12 -19.56 -26.44
N LEU A 148 -0.32 -18.41 -27.08
CA LEU A 148 -0.89 -17.23 -26.43
C LEU A 148 -2.32 -17.50 -25.96
N VAL A 149 -2.56 -17.32 -24.66
CA VAL A 149 -3.90 -17.37 -24.05
C VAL A 149 -4.54 -15.99 -24.10
N GLY A 150 -3.79 -14.93 -23.78
CA GLY A 150 -4.24 -13.54 -23.92
C GLY A 150 -3.75 -12.62 -22.80
N LEU A 151 -4.31 -11.41 -22.78
CA LEU A 151 -4.03 -10.39 -21.78
C LEU A 151 -4.91 -10.59 -20.54
N TYR A 152 -4.28 -10.45 -19.38
CA TYR A 152 -4.86 -10.50 -18.04
C TYR A 152 -4.47 -9.27 -17.22
N VAL A 153 -5.28 -8.95 -16.21
CA VAL A 153 -4.84 -8.11 -15.08
C VAL A 153 -4.25 -9.03 -14.03
N CYS A 154 -3.00 -8.79 -13.63
CA CYS A 154 -2.31 -9.51 -12.57
C CYS A 154 -2.40 -8.71 -11.27
N VAL A 155 -3.10 -9.28 -10.28
CA VAL A 155 -3.43 -8.63 -9.01
C VAL A 155 -2.69 -9.32 -7.87
N GLN A 156 -2.15 -8.52 -6.94
CA GLN A 156 -1.56 -8.98 -5.70
C GLN A 156 -2.57 -9.82 -4.92
N SER A 157 -2.12 -10.96 -4.41
CA SER A 157 -2.93 -11.79 -3.55
C SER A 157 -3.11 -11.11 -2.18
N VAL A 158 -4.35 -11.03 -1.69
CA VAL A 158 -4.62 -10.69 -0.29
C VAL A 158 -4.41 -11.95 0.56
N ASP A 159 -3.20 -12.09 1.07
CA ASP A 159 -2.73 -13.18 1.92
C ASP A 159 -1.81 -12.63 3.04
N ASP A 160 -1.10 -13.51 3.73
CA ASP A 160 -0.26 -13.15 4.88
C ASP A 160 0.83 -12.13 4.52
N ASP A 161 1.32 -12.10 3.27
CA ASP A 161 2.31 -11.11 2.84
C ASP A 161 1.65 -9.74 2.66
N PHE A 162 0.45 -9.69 2.07
CA PHE A 162 -0.35 -8.47 2.01
C PHE A 162 -0.69 -7.94 3.41
N THR A 163 -1.08 -8.82 4.33
CA THR A 163 -1.45 -8.36 5.69
C THR A 163 -0.22 -7.89 6.45
N ASN A 164 0.94 -8.52 6.26
CA ASN A 164 2.20 -8.04 6.81
C ASN A 164 2.57 -6.66 6.27
N GLU A 165 2.45 -6.47 4.96
CA GLU A 165 2.78 -5.22 4.27
C GLU A 165 1.93 -4.04 4.77
N ASN A 166 0.65 -4.28 5.07
CA ASN A 166 -0.31 -3.19 5.32
C ASN A 166 -0.75 -3.05 6.80
N PHE A 167 -0.64 -4.12 7.58
CA PHE A 167 -1.11 -4.17 8.97
C PHE A 167 -0.03 -4.60 9.96
N TYR A 168 1.16 -5.00 9.47
CA TYR A 168 2.27 -5.48 10.31
C TYR A 168 1.84 -6.63 11.21
N GLU A 169 0.97 -7.47 10.67
CA GLU A 169 0.46 -8.67 11.30
C GLU A 169 0.22 -9.71 10.19
N ARG A 170 0.76 -10.92 10.38
CA ARG A 170 0.76 -11.99 9.36
C ARG A 170 -0.33 -13.04 9.57
N LYS A 171 -0.78 -13.25 10.81
CA LYS A 171 -1.55 -14.42 11.24
C LYS A 171 -2.81 -14.05 12.04
N GLY A 172 -3.22 -12.78 12.01
CA GLY A 172 -4.49 -12.34 12.57
C GLY A 172 -5.70 -13.08 11.99
N PRO A 173 -6.85 -13.12 12.71
CA PRO A 173 -8.09 -13.67 12.18
C PRO A 173 -8.45 -13.06 10.82
N PHE A 174 -8.63 -13.92 9.81
CA PHE A 174 -8.72 -13.50 8.42
C PHE A 174 -9.85 -14.23 7.71
N PHE A 175 -10.76 -13.47 7.11
CA PHE A 175 -11.97 -13.97 6.46
C PHE A 175 -12.17 -13.28 5.12
N LYS A 176 -12.65 -14.00 4.11
CA LYS A 176 -13.12 -13.43 2.86
C LYS A 176 -14.65 -13.43 2.87
N ALA A 177 -15.29 -12.28 2.70
CA ALA A 177 -16.74 -12.21 2.57
C ALA A 177 -17.17 -12.64 1.17
N GLU A 178 -17.95 -13.71 1.09
CA GLU A 178 -18.31 -14.38 -0.15
C GLU A 178 -19.61 -15.17 0.02
N ASN A 179 -20.38 -15.32 -1.06
CA ASN A 179 -21.46 -16.30 -1.08
C ASN A 179 -20.90 -17.70 -1.36
N THR A 180 -20.61 -18.45 -0.29
CA THR A 180 -19.95 -19.76 -0.40
C THR A 180 -20.84 -20.87 -0.98
N GLY A 181 -22.17 -20.64 -1.01
CA GLY A 181 -23.15 -21.65 -1.39
C GLY A 181 -23.26 -22.85 -0.43
N ILE A 182 -22.53 -22.84 0.70
CA ILE A 182 -22.53 -23.93 1.67
C ILE A 182 -23.86 -23.94 2.42
N ASN A 183 -24.50 -25.11 2.50
CA ASN A 183 -25.71 -25.31 3.30
C ASN A 183 -25.36 -25.81 4.70
N ILE A 184 -25.66 -25.01 5.73
CA ILE A 184 -25.41 -25.36 7.13
C ILE A 184 -26.75 -25.69 7.81
N PRO A 185 -26.91 -26.89 8.40
CA PRO A 185 -28.12 -27.25 9.15
C PRO A 185 -28.48 -26.19 10.20
N ASN A 186 -29.76 -25.86 10.32
CA ASN A 186 -30.30 -24.84 11.24
C ASN A 186 -29.97 -23.37 10.90
N CYS A 187 -29.15 -23.11 9.89
CA CYS A 187 -28.88 -21.76 9.38
C CYS A 187 -29.73 -21.49 8.13
N SER A 188 -31.01 -21.15 8.31
CA SER A 188 -31.95 -20.86 7.21
C SER A 188 -32.18 -19.35 7.02
N GLY A 189 -32.74 -18.96 5.87
CA GLY A 189 -33.02 -17.55 5.53
C GLY A 189 -32.06 -16.94 4.49
N PRO A 190 -32.22 -15.66 4.14
CA PRO A 190 -31.35 -15.00 3.18
C PRO A 190 -29.89 -14.98 3.66
N LEU A 191 -28.94 -14.88 2.73
CA LEU A 191 -27.55 -14.61 3.06
C LEU A 191 -27.47 -13.20 3.66
N ARG A 192 -26.88 -13.08 4.85
CA ARG A 192 -26.72 -11.79 5.53
C ARG A 192 -25.29 -11.62 6.01
N VAL A 193 -24.49 -11.01 5.15
CA VAL A 193 -23.15 -10.54 5.53
C VAL A 193 -23.33 -9.44 6.58
N TRP A 194 -22.41 -9.40 7.55
CA TRP A 194 -22.45 -8.53 8.74
C TRP A 194 -23.45 -8.88 9.86
N ASP A 195 -24.36 -9.84 9.70
CA ASP A 195 -25.27 -10.25 10.78
C ASP A 195 -24.55 -11.13 11.83
N HIS A 196 -24.91 -10.95 13.11
CA HIS A 196 -24.44 -11.83 14.19
C HIS A 196 -25.29 -13.11 14.29
N TYR A 197 -24.63 -14.26 14.41
CA TYR A 197 -25.27 -15.56 14.64
C TYR A 197 -24.79 -16.20 15.94
N LEU A 198 -25.73 -16.78 16.70
CA LEU A 198 -25.42 -17.55 17.91
C LEU A 198 -24.64 -18.84 17.59
N ASP A 199 -24.99 -19.50 16.47
CA ASP A 199 -24.21 -20.62 15.94
C ASP A 199 -23.16 -20.11 14.96
N THR A 200 -21.89 -20.15 15.39
CA THR A 200 -20.76 -19.67 14.61
C THR A 200 -20.57 -20.42 13.29
N LEU A 201 -21.11 -21.64 13.14
CA LEU A 201 -21.04 -22.36 11.87
C LEU A 201 -21.87 -21.67 10.78
N CYS A 202 -22.87 -20.88 11.13
CA CYS A 202 -23.67 -20.14 10.16
C CYS A 202 -22.83 -19.13 9.34
N TYR A 203 -21.70 -18.67 9.86
CA TYR A 203 -20.80 -17.76 9.13
C TYR A 203 -20.20 -18.40 7.87
N GLN A 204 -20.09 -19.73 7.81
CA GLN A 204 -19.58 -20.45 6.62
C GLN A 204 -20.45 -20.22 5.38
N ARG A 205 -21.68 -19.73 5.53
CA ARG A 205 -22.54 -19.36 4.39
C ARG A 205 -22.09 -18.07 3.70
N ALA A 206 -21.44 -17.18 4.44
CA ALA A 206 -21.17 -15.78 4.09
C ALA A 206 -19.68 -15.41 4.11
N TYR A 207 -18.84 -16.29 4.64
CA TYR A 207 -17.41 -16.05 4.75
C TYR A 207 -16.62 -17.34 4.48
N GLU A 208 -15.52 -17.20 3.76
CA GLU A 208 -14.46 -18.21 3.69
C GLU A 208 -13.37 -17.84 4.71
N MET A 209 -13.02 -18.78 5.58
CA MET A 209 -11.93 -18.56 6.53
C MET A 209 -10.57 -18.72 5.83
N GLN A 210 -9.70 -17.71 6.00
CA GLN A 210 -8.37 -17.67 5.42
C GLN A 210 -7.27 -17.95 6.46
N SER A 211 -7.53 -17.69 7.75
CA SER A 211 -6.63 -17.97 8.88
C SER A 211 -6.92 -19.33 9.58
N SER A 212 -6.32 -19.57 10.76
CA SER A 212 -6.61 -20.73 11.62
C SER A 212 -8.07 -20.81 12.06
N ASN A 213 -8.57 -22.04 12.27
CA ASN A 213 -9.98 -22.44 12.39
C ASN A 213 -10.78 -21.88 13.61
N ASP A 214 -10.92 -20.55 13.74
CA ASP A 214 -11.63 -19.90 14.85
C ASP A 214 -12.67 -18.85 14.38
N TRP A 215 -13.94 -19.26 14.40
CA TRP A 215 -15.08 -18.38 14.06
C TRP A 215 -15.50 -17.45 15.21
N THR A 216 -15.00 -17.64 16.44
CA THR A 216 -15.46 -16.88 17.60
C THR A 216 -15.04 -15.41 17.53
N LYS A 217 -13.88 -15.12 16.93
CA LYS A 217 -13.37 -13.76 16.69
C LYS A 217 -14.31 -12.95 15.81
N LEU A 218 -14.72 -13.53 14.67
CA LEU A 218 -15.72 -12.93 13.80
C LEU A 218 -17.06 -12.78 14.54
N SER A 219 -17.45 -13.77 15.33
CA SER A 219 -18.70 -13.72 16.09
C SER A 219 -18.78 -12.56 17.07
N HIS A 220 -17.74 -12.34 17.89
CA HIS A 220 -17.68 -11.23 18.85
C HIS A 220 -17.65 -9.86 18.16
N PHE A 221 -16.92 -9.76 17.05
CA PHE A 221 -16.91 -8.56 16.24
C PHE A 221 -18.32 -8.25 15.70
N LEU A 222 -18.99 -9.24 15.10
CA LEU A 222 -20.34 -9.06 14.56
C LEU A 222 -21.38 -8.83 15.65
N ASP A 223 -21.23 -9.42 16.84
CA ASP A 223 -22.06 -9.09 18.00
C ASP A 223 -21.93 -7.60 18.37
N THR A 224 -20.71 -7.05 18.33
CA THR A 224 -20.48 -5.63 18.56
C THR A 224 -21.16 -4.76 17.50
N VAL A 225 -21.01 -5.10 16.22
CA VAL A 225 -21.68 -4.40 15.10
C VAL A 225 -23.21 -4.36 15.30
N ASN A 226 -23.79 -5.50 15.67
CA ASN A 226 -25.24 -5.65 15.73
C ASN A 226 -25.83 -5.06 17.03
N ASN A 227 -25.22 -5.39 18.17
CA ASN A 227 -25.81 -5.24 19.50
C ASN A 227 -25.08 -4.22 20.40
N HIS A 228 -23.81 -3.92 20.14
CA HIS A 228 -22.98 -3.04 20.99
C HIS A 228 -22.24 -1.93 20.22
N PHE A 229 -22.91 -1.35 19.22
CA PHE A 229 -22.28 -0.43 18.26
C PHE A 229 -21.60 0.81 18.88
N THR A 230 -21.95 1.22 20.10
CA THR A 230 -21.24 2.29 20.83
C THR A 230 -19.78 1.94 21.16
N HIS A 231 -19.38 0.68 21.04
CA HIS A 231 -18.02 0.19 21.27
C HIS A 231 -17.31 -0.21 19.95
N ILE A 232 -17.87 0.17 18.79
CA ILE A 232 -17.39 -0.30 17.49
C ILE A 232 -15.91 0.04 17.23
N GLU A 233 -15.44 1.21 17.67
CA GLU A 233 -14.04 1.63 17.47
C GLU A 233 -13.01 0.73 18.19
N ASN A 234 -13.46 -0.07 19.18
CA ASN A 234 -12.59 -1.03 19.86
C ASN A 234 -12.33 -2.30 19.05
N VAL A 235 -13.17 -2.59 18.05
CA VAL A 235 -13.14 -3.85 17.29
C VAL A 235 -13.10 -3.65 15.78
N LEU A 236 -13.21 -2.41 15.31
CA LEU A 236 -13.20 -2.04 13.90
C LEU A 236 -12.34 -0.80 13.69
N ASP A 237 -11.54 -0.81 12.63
CA ASP A 237 -10.95 0.39 12.07
C ASP A 237 -12.01 1.19 11.30
N ILE A 238 -12.58 2.21 11.97
CA ILE A 238 -13.63 3.05 11.39
C ILE A 238 -13.13 3.81 10.19
N ASP A 239 -11.95 4.42 10.27
CA ASP A 239 -11.47 5.32 9.23
C ASP A 239 -11.24 4.57 7.92
N ARG A 240 -10.55 3.43 7.97
CA ARG A 240 -10.37 2.55 6.79
C ARG A 240 -11.68 2.05 6.22
N THR A 241 -12.66 1.77 7.09
CA THR A 241 -14.00 1.37 6.65
C THR A 241 -14.71 2.50 5.91
N LEU A 242 -14.62 3.74 6.41
CA LEU A 242 -15.21 4.91 5.76
C LEU A 242 -14.52 5.25 4.44
N TRP A 243 -13.19 5.12 4.35
CA TRP A 243 -12.44 5.25 3.09
C TRP A 243 -12.95 4.26 2.04
N MET A 244 -13.06 2.98 2.42
CA MET A 244 -13.57 1.95 1.51
C MET A 244 -15.00 2.24 1.07
N MET A 245 -15.90 2.58 2.01
CA MET A 245 -17.28 2.92 1.67
C MET A 245 -17.36 4.13 0.73
N ALA A 246 -16.57 5.18 0.99
CA ALA A 246 -16.55 6.39 0.17
C ALA A 246 -16.03 6.10 -1.24
N PHE A 247 -14.96 5.31 -1.34
CA PHE A 247 -14.39 4.87 -2.60
C PHE A 247 -15.38 4.04 -3.42
N GLU A 248 -15.95 2.98 -2.83
CA GLU A 248 -16.89 2.07 -3.49
C GLU A 248 -18.15 2.80 -3.97
N ASN A 249 -18.66 3.75 -3.17
CA ASN A 249 -19.81 4.55 -3.57
C ASN A 249 -19.43 5.52 -4.69
N LEU A 250 -18.34 6.27 -4.56
CA LEU A 250 -17.89 7.23 -5.57
C LEU A 250 -17.72 6.58 -6.93
N LEU A 251 -17.09 5.41 -6.99
CA LEU A 251 -16.87 4.68 -8.23
C LEU A 251 -18.04 3.79 -8.65
N VAL A 252 -19.15 3.78 -7.91
CA VAL A 252 -20.33 2.94 -8.21
C VAL A 252 -19.93 1.46 -8.32
N CYS A 253 -19.14 0.98 -7.37
CA CYS A 253 -18.71 -0.40 -7.23
C CYS A 253 -19.77 -1.18 -6.44
N LEU A 254 -20.88 -1.50 -7.12
CA LEU A 254 -22.00 -2.20 -6.48
C LEU A 254 -21.79 -3.72 -6.39
N ASP A 255 -20.77 -4.27 -7.04
CA ASP A 255 -20.34 -5.67 -6.86
C ASP A 255 -19.39 -5.79 -5.65
N GLY A 256 -19.78 -5.15 -4.53
CA GLY A 256 -18.87 -4.80 -3.44
C GLY A 256 -19.56 -4.68 -2.08
N PRO A 257 -18.85 -4.18 -1.05
CA PRO A 257 -19.31 -4.18 0.34
C PRO A 257 -20.50 -3.24 0.62
N ILE A 258 -20.77 -2.26 -0.25
CA ILE A 258 -21.80 -1.24 0.00
C ILE A 258 -23.21 -1.64 -0.47
N ASN A 259 -23.35 -2.77 -1.17
CA ASN A 259 -24.64 -3.21 -1.72
C ASN A 259 -25.49 -3.91 -0.65
N SER A 260 -26.75 -4.18 -0.99
CA SER A 260 -27.72 -4.99 -0.25
C SER A 260 -27.31 -6.44 -0.03
N ILE A 261 -26.42 -6.98 -0.87
CA ILE A 261 -25.79 -8.28 -0.69
C ILE A 261 -24.28 -8.00 -0.71
N PRO A 262 -23.69 -7.60 0.44
CA PRO A 262 -22.27 -7.27 0.51
C PRO A 262 -21.42 -8.47 0.11
N HIS A 263 -20.37 -8.25 -0.69
CA HIS A 263 -19.42 -9.28 -1.09
C HIS A 263 -18.14 -8.64 -1.64
N ASN A 264 -17.18 -9.45 -2.08
CA ASN A 264 -15.92 -9.01 -2.71
C ASN A 264 -15.04 -8.13 -1.79
N PHE A 265 -14.92 -8.54 -0.52
CA PHE A 265 -13.95 -7.93 0.40
C PHE A 265 -13.42 -8.98 1.38
N TYR A 266 -12.30 -8.69 2.02
CA TYR A 266 -11.78 -9.46 3.15
C TYR A 266 -11.93 -8.69 4.45
N LEU A 267 -11.85 -9.41 5.57
CA LEU A 267 -11.79 -8.89 6.92
C LEU A 267 -10.56 -9.47 7.61
N PHE A 268 -9.66 -8.60 8.04
CA PHE A 268 -8.46 -8.96 8.77
C PHE A 268 -8.41 -8.26 10.12
N GLN A 269 -8.15 -8.99 11.20
CA GLN A 269 -7.95 -8.41 12.53
C GLN A 269 -6.47 -8.18 12.81
N ASP A 270 -6.11 -6.93 13.10
CA ASP A 270 -4.75 -6.50 13.40
C ASP A 270 -4.35 -6.79 14.87
N ASN A 271 -3.10 -6.45 15.23
CA ASN A 271 -2.57 -6.57 16.58
C ASN A 271 -3.24 -5.64 17.61
N ASN A 272 -4.01 -4.65 17.15
CA ASN A 272 -4.83 -3.80 18.00
C ASN A 272 -6.20 -4.43 18.33
N GLY A 273 -6.47 -5.63 17.81
CA GLY A 273 -7.75 -6.32 17.97
C GLY A 273 -8.87 -5.74 17.10
N ARG A 274 -8.55 -4.91 16.11
CA ARG A 274 -9.55 -4.28 15.22
C ARG A 274 -9.59 -4.98 13.87
N PHE A 275 -10.79 -5.29 13.41
CA PHE A 275 -11.00 -5.70 12.02
C PHE A 275 -10.86 -4.50 11.08
N SER A 276 -10.24 -4.73 9.93
CA SER A 276 -10.21 -3.81 8.80
C SER A 276 -10.77 -4.52 7.57
N PRO A 277 -11.71 -3.90 6.83
CA PRO A 277 -12.12 -4.43 5.54
C PRO A 277 -11.08 -4.14 4.47
N ILE A 278 -10.90 -5.06 3.53
CA ILE A 278 -9.96 -4.95 2.40
C ILE A 278 -10.73 -5.22 1.11
N MET A 279 -10.77 -4.24 0.21
CA MET A 279 -11.46 -4.34 -1.07
C MET A 279 -10.86 -5.42 -1.99
N TRP A 280 -11.70 -6.04 -2.82
CA TRP A 280 -11.29 -7.11 -3.74
C TRP A 280 -12.19 -7.15 -4.99
N ASP A 281 -11.69 -7.70 -6.11
CA ASP A 281 -12.45 -7.94 -7.35
C ASP A 281 -13.05 -6.67 -8.00
N MET A 282 -12.18 -5.76 -8.42
CA MET A 282 -12.58 -4.43 -8.93
C MET A 282 -12.88 -4.37 -10.44
N ASN A 283 -12.97 -5.50 -11.13
CA ASN A 283 -13.27 -5.55 -12.56
C ASN A 283 -14.65 -4.94 -12.91
N GLN A 284 -15.61 -5.02 -11.98
CA GLN A 284 -16.95 -4.48 -12.17
C GLN A 284 -17.21 -3.10 -11.55
N SER A 285 -16.15 -2.38 -11.20
CA SER A 285 -16.20 -0.96 -10.80
C SER A 285 -16.75 -0.06 -11.91
N PHE A 286 -16.99 1.22 -11.59
CA PHE A 286 -17.47 2.23 -12.52
C PHE A 286 -18.81 1.85 -13.18
N GLY A 287 -19.75 1.36 -12.36
CA GLY A 287 -21.16 1.18 -12.73
C GLY A 287 -21.48 0.02 -13.67
N THR A 288 -20.57 -0.94 -13.86
CA THR A 288 -20.84 -2.11 -14.73
C THR A 288 -21.67 -3.19 -14.05
N PHE A 289 -21.64 -3.26 -12.72
CA PHE A 289 -22.57 -4.07 -11.94
C PHE A 289 -23.73 -3.21 -11.43
N THR A 290 -24.96 -3.69 -11.65
CA THR A 290 -26.18 -2.93 -11.36
C THR A 290 -27.18 -3.70 -10.50
N ASN A 291 -26.86 -4.93 -10.06
CA ASN A 291 -27.79 -5.67 -9.21
C ASN A 291 -27.94 -4.96 -7.86
N GLY A 292 -29.12 -5.06 -7.26
CA GLY A 292 -29.47 -4.33 -6.04
C GLY A 292 -30.13 -2.98 -6.29
N LEU A 293 -30.04 -2.44 -7.51
CA LEU A 293 -30.80 -1.25 -7.92
C LEU A 293 -32.20 -1.61 -8.46
N PRO A 294 -33.19 -0.70 -8.35
CA PRO A 294 -34.51 -0.89 -8.94
C PRO A 294 -34.44 -1.04 -10.47
N THR A 295 -35.02 -2.11 -11.01
CA THR A 295 -35.02 -2.38 -12.46
C THR A 295 -36.20 -1.71 -13.17
N PRO A 296 -36.04 -1.20 -14.41
CA PRO A 296 -34.81 -1.18 -15.20
C PRO A 296 -33.84 -0.09 -14.73
N VAL A 297 -32.54 -0.43 -14.68
CA VAL A 297 -31.48 0.52 -14.32
C VAL A 297 -31.06 1.30 -15.55
N ASN A 298 -30.98 2.62 -15.43
CA ASN A 298 -30.49 3.52 -16.45
C ASN A 298 -29.21 4.26 -15.99
N ASN A 299 -28.51 4.91 -16.93
CA ASN A 299 -27.25 5.61 -16.62
C ASN A 299 -27.41 6.69 -15.54
N GLN A 300 -28.56 7.39 -15.49
CA GLN A 300 -28.82 8.42 -14.49
C GLN A 300 -28.90 7.83 -13.07
N ASP A 301 -29.44 6.62 -12.91
CA ASP A 301 -29.49 5.95 -11.60
C ASP A 301 -28.09 5.69 -11.03
N LEU A 302 -27.11 5.42 -11.91
CA LEU A 302 -25.70 5.23 -11.54
C LEU A 302 -25.00 6.57 -11.27
N GLN A 303 -25.22 7.55 -12.14
CA GLN A 303 -24.63 8.89 -12.03
C GLN A 303 -25.14 9.62 -10.77
N GLN A 304 -26.40 9.39 -10.39
CA GLN A 304 -27.07 10.00 -9.24
C GLN A 304 -27.26 9.01 -8.09
N LEU A 305 -26.41 7.98 -8.00
CA LEU A 305 -26.42 7.06 -6.87
C LEU A 305 -26.25 7.85 -5.57
N ASP A 306 -27.20 7.67 -4.66
CA ASP A 306 -27.26 8.35 -3.36
C ASP A 306 -25.94 8.21 -2.58
N ILE A 307 -25.47 9.33 -2.01
CA ILE A 307 -24.18 9.37 -1.32
C ILE A 307 -24.17 8.55 -0.04
N PHE A 308 -25.33 8.32 0.58
CA PHE A 308 -25.51 7.48 1.74
C PHE A 308 -26.21 6.16 1.35
N HIS A 309 -25.88 5.63 0.17
CA HIS A 309 -26.45 4.38 -0.35
C HIS A 309 -26.42 3.27 0.72
N GLY A 310 -27.60 2.71 1.01
CA GLY A 310 -27.77 1.67 2.01
C GLY A 310 -27.99 2.16 3.45
N ALA A 311 -28.05 3.47 3.71
CA ALA A 311 -28.28 4.03 5.07
C ALA A 311 -29.57 3.55 5.75
N SER A 312 -30.59 3.16 4.96
CA SER A 312 -31.86 2.61 5.46
C SER A 312 -32.04 1.12 5.16
N ASN A 313 -31.02 0.46 4.61
CA ASN A 313 -31.11 -0.92 4.16
C ASN A 313 -30.69 -1.90 5.26
N ASN A 314 -31.66 -2.60 5.85
CA ASN A 314 -31.41 -3.58 6.91
C ASN A 314 -30.73 -4.88 6.44
N LEU A 315 -30.51 -5.07 5.13
CA LEU A 315 -29.72 -6.18 4.60
C LEU A 315 -28.21 -5.91 4.66
N ASN A 316 -27.82 -4.65 4.79
CA ASN A 316 -26.45 -4.23 5.04
C ASN A 316 -26.40 -3.42 6.34
N ILE A 317 -26.40 -4.14 7.47
CA ILE A 317 -26.44 -3.51 8.79
C ILE A 317 -25.22 -2.62 9.04
N MET A 318 -24.07 -2.92 8.41
CA MET A 318 -22.86 -2.11 8.54
C MET A 318 -23.09 -0.69 8.03
N ASN A 319 -23.55 -0.51 6.78
CA ASN A 319 -23.85 0.82 6.23
C ASN A 319 -24.90 1.55 7.06
N MET A 320 -25.98 0.85 7.43
CA MET A 320 -27.05 1.43 8.24
C MET A 320 -26.55 1.96 9.59
N LYS A 321 -25.65 1.22 10.26
CA LYS A 321 -25.07 1.63 11.54
C LYS A 321 -24.05 2.74 11.39
N MET A 322 -23.16 2.67 10.39
CA MET A 322 -22.18 3.74 10.11
C MET A 322 -22.88 5.08 9.85
N PHE A 323 -23.90 5.09 8.99
CA PHE A 323 -24.68 6.29 8.69
C PHE A 323 -25.70 6.67 9.78
N SER A 324 -25.73 5.97 10.92
CA SER A 324 -26.47 6.43 12.10
C SER A 324 -25.68 7.41 12.97
N VAL A 325 -24.37 7.56 12.71
CA VAL A 325 -23.47 8.48 13.44
C VAL A 325 -23.14 9.66 12.53
N ASP A 326 -23.54 10.86 12.93
CA ASP A 326 -23.39 12.07 12.09
C ASP A 326 -21.91 12.45 11.86
N GLN A 327 -21.04 12.23 12.85
CA GLN A 327 -19.60 12.42 12.67
C GLN A 327 -19.03 11.50 11.58
N TYR A 328 -19.44 10.23 11.53
CA TYR A 328 -18.99 9.29 10.49
C TYR A 328 -19.49 9.69 9.10
N LYS A 329 -20.69 10.29 8.98
CA LYS A 329 -21.13 10.88 7.71
C LYS A 329 -20.23 12.03 7.26
N ARG A 330 -19.85 12.93 8.17
CA ARG A 330 -18.96 14.06 7.86
C ARG A 330 -17.56 13.58 7.47
N MET A 331 -17.00 12.60 8.19
CA MET A 331 -15.73 11.95 7.83
C MET A 331 -15.82 11.28 6.45
N TYR A 332 -16.87 10.51 6.19
CA TYR A 332 -17.12 9.85 4.90
C TYR A 332 -17.19 10.85 3.73
N VAL A 333 -17.90 11.98 3.90
CA VAL A 333 -17.97 13.03 2.88
C VAL A 333 -16.61 13.71 2.70
N ALA A 334 -15.85 13.93 3.78
CA ALA A 334 -14.49 14.46 3.69
C ALA A 334 -13.59 13.55 2.86
N HIS A 335 -13.62 12.24 3.12
CA HIS A 335 -12.88 11.22 2.36
C HIS A 335 -13.27 11.22 0.88
N MET A 336 -14.57 11.21 0.58
CA MET A 336 -15.04 11.28 -0.81
C MET A 336 -14.59 12.57 -1.51
N LYS A 337 -14.62 13.73 -0.83
CA LYS A 337 -14.12 15.01 -1.37
C LYS A 337 -12.62 14.94 -1.67
N THR A 338 -11.83 14.31 -0.82
CA THR A 338 -10.39 14.11 -1.05
C THR A 338 -10.16 13.31 -2.34
N ILE A 339 -10.82 12.16 -2.52
CA ILE A 339 -10.68 11.35 -3.75
C ILE A 339 -11.11 12.14 -4.99
N ILE A 340 -12.24 12.85 -4.92
CA ILE A 340 -12.76 13.68 -6.01
C ILE A 340 -11.73 14.73 -6.44
N ASN A 341 -11.13 15.44 -5.48
CA ASN A 341 -10.17 16.50 -5.78
C ASN A 341 -8.83 15.95 -6.30
N ASP A 342 -8.36 14.83 -5.74
CA ASP A 342 -7.08 14.24 -6.08
C ASP A 342 -7.09 13.53 -7.45
N TYR A 343 -8.24 13.03 -7.91
CA TYR A 343 -8.30 12.23 -9.14
C TYR A 343 -9.26 12.70 -10.21
N PHE A 344 -10.41 13.26 -9.84
CA PHE A 344 -11.51 13.49 -10.78
C PHE A 344 -11.57 14.94 -11.26
N VAL A 345 -11.54 15.90 -10.34
CA VAL A 345 -11.61 17.34 -10.66
C VAL A 345 -10.39 17.82 -11.42
N ASN A 346 -9.22 17.28 -11.09
CA ASN A 346 -7.97 17.64 -11.75
C ASN A 346 -7.71 16.87 -13.06
N GLY A 347 -8.58 15.90 -13.42
CA GLY A 347 -8.47 15.09 -14.62
C GLY A 347 -7.43 13.97 -14.59
N GLU A 348 -6.81 13.69 -13.43
CA GLU A 348 -5.75 12.67 -13.31
C GLU A 348 -6.24 11.28 -13.72
N TYR A 349 -7.49 10.92 -13.38
CA TYR A 349 -8.05 9.61 -13.76
C TYR A 349 -8.07 9.41 -15.29
N ILE A 350 -8.29 10.46 -16.09
CA ILE A 350 -8.28 10.40 -17.56
C ILE A 350 -6.85 10.19 -18.08
N SER A 351 -5.86 10.87 -17.49
CA SER A 351 -4.45 10.67 -17.80
C SER A 351 -4.05 9.21 -17.56
N ILE A 352 -4.44 8.65 -16.41
CA ILE A 352 -4.18 7.25 -16.08
C ILE A 352 -4.86 6.30 -17.07
N ILE A 353 -6.13 6.53 -17.42
CA ILE A 353 -6.83 5.71 -18.42
C ILE A 353 -6.08 5.73 -19.76
N SER A 354 -5.67 6.92 -20.24
CA SER A 354 -4.95 7.04 -21.50
C SER A 354 -3.62 6.29 -21.47
N ASP A 355 -2.89 6.37 -20.35
CA ASP A 355 -1.60 5.70 -20.19
C ASP A 355 -1.76 4.17 -20.14
N LEU A 356 -2.78 3.68 -19.43
CA LEU A 356 -3.11 2.25 -19.37
C LEU A 356 -3.53 1.73 -20.74
N GLN A 357 -4.40 2.44 -21.45
CA GLN A 357 -4.83 2.02 -22.79
C GLN A 357 -3.67 1.98 -23.76
N GLN A 358 -2.81 2.99 -23.75
CA GLN A 358 -1.63 3.04 -24.60
C GLN A 358 -0.64 1.90 -24.29
N LEU A 359 -0.48 1.56 -23.02
CA LEU A 359 0.39 0.46 -22.58
C LEU A 359 -0.06 -0.89 -23.14
N ILE A 360 -1.38 -1.15 -23.20
CA ILE A 360 -1.91 -2.46 -23.55
C ILE A 360 -2.53 -2.56 -24.96
N ASP A 361 -2.61 -1.46 -25.71
CA ASP A 361 -3.27 -1.38 -27.03
C ASP A 361 -2.90 -2.53 -27.97
N SER A 362 -1.58 -2.75 -28.15
CA SER A 362 -1.08 -3.82 -29.00
C SER A 362 -1.48 -5.21 -28.48
N TYR A 363 -1.43 -5.42 -27.17
CA TYR A 363 -1.75 -6.71 -26.56
C TYR A 363 -3.24 -7.03 -26.70
N VAL A 364 -4.12 -6.05 -26.44
CA VAL A 364 -5.57 -6.20 -26.64
C VAL A 364 -5.86 -6.49 -28.12
N SER A 365 -5.20 -5.78 -29.05
CA SER A 365 -5.42 -5.99 -30.49
C SER A 365 -5.07 -7.40 -30.99
N THR A 366 -4.15 -8.09 -30.31
CA THR A 366 -3.67 -9.43 -30.66
C THR A 366 -4.21 -10.54 -29.75
N ASP A 367 -4.99 -10.21 -28.73
CA ASP A 367 -5.54 -11.19 -27.79
C ASP A 367 -6.57 -12.09 -28.52
N PRO A 368 -6.33 -13.41 -28.62
CA PRO A 368 -7.20 -14.32 -29.36
C PRO A 368 -8.53 -14.62 -28.66
N ASN A 369 -8.66 -14.28 -27.38
CA ASN A 369 -9.74 -14.69 -26.49
C ASN A 369 -10.40 -13.50 -25.76
N LEU A 370 -10.52 -12.33 -26.42
CA LEU A 370 -11.26 -11.19 -25.85
C LEU A 370 -12.75 -11.48 -25.65
N PHE A 371 -13.30 -10.99 -24.53
CA PHE A 371 -14.75 -11.01 -24.28
C PHE A 371 -15.53 -9.94 -25.07
N PHE A 372 -14.84 -8.88 -25.50
CA PHE A 372 -15.41 -7.75 -26.22
C PHE A 372 -14.61 -7.49 -27.48
N PRO A 373 -15.24 -7.00 -28.57
CA PRO A 373 -14.49 -6.65 -29.77
C PRO A 373 -13.50 -5.52 -29.47
N TYR A 374 -12.36 -5.50 -30.16
CA TYR A 374 -11.33 -4.47 -30.02
C TYR A 374 -11.88 -3.04 -30.11
N SER A 375 -12.91 -2.79 -30.93
CA SER A 375 -13.54 -1.47 -31.03
C SER A 375 -14.18 -0.99 -29.71
N ALA A 376 -14.56 -1.89 -28.81
CA ALA A 376 -15.12 -1.54 -27.50
C ALA A 376 -14.05 -1.08 -26.50
N PHE A 377 -12.79 -1.47 -26.69
CA PHE A 377 -11.65 -1.13 -25.83
C PHE A 377 -11.55 0.38 -25.60
N SER A 378 -11.45 1.15 -26.68
CA SER A 378 -11.39 2.61 -26.63
C SER A 378 -12.76 3.27 -26.51
N ALA A 379 -13.81 2.69 -27.12
CA ALA A 379 -15.15 3.29 -27.09
C ALA A 379 -15.79 3.29 -25.69
N ASN A 380 -15.58 2.23 -24.89
CA ASN A 380 -16.20 2.12 -23.56
C ASN A 380 -15.54 2.98 -22.48
N VAL A 381 -14.46 3.68 -22.81
CA VAL A 381 -13.99 4.78 -21.95
C VAL A 381 -15.00 5.92 -21.95
N ASN A 382 -15.58 6.24 -23.11
CA ASN A 382 -16.39 7.45 -23.29
C ASN A 382 -17.89 7.20 -23.48
N SER A 383 -18.30 5.96 -23.73
CA SER A 383 -19.70 5.66 -24.06
C SER A 383 -20.12 4.25 -23.65
N SER A 384 -21.40 4.08 -23.31
CA SER A 384 -21.98 2.78 -22.99
C SER A 384 -21.81 1.76 -24.12
N ILE A 385 -21.33 0.56 -23.78
CA ILE A 385 -21.30 -0.61 -24.66
C ILE A 385 -22.16 -1.71 -24.03
N GLY A 386 -23.34 -1.95 -24.59
CA GLY A 386 -24.33 -2.86 -24.01
C GLY A 386 -24.81 -2.33 -22.65
N SER A 387 -24.69 -3.16 -21.60
CA SER A 387 -25.02 -2.77 -20.22
C SER A 387 -23.86 -2.08 -19.48
N ASN A 388 -22.69 -1.94 -20.10
CA ASN A 388 -21.51 -1.36 -19.44
C ASN A 388 -21.45 0.13 -19.75
N ILE A 389 -21.71 1.00 -18.77
CA ILE A 389 -21.62 2.46 -18.94
C ILE A 389 -20.19 2.92 -19.23
N GLY A 390 -20.03 3.98 -20.04
CA GLY A 390 -18.71 4.57 -20.27
C GLY A 390 -18.08 5.12 -18.98
N ILE A 391 -16.76 5.00 -18.80
CA ILE A 391 -16.08 5.51 -17.58
C ILE A 391 -16.26 7.03 -17.44
N THR A 392 -15.94 7.82 -18.46
CA THR A 392 -16.09 9.29 -18.42
C THR A 392 -17.56 9.70 -18.50
N GLU A 393 -18.38 8.96 -19.26
CA GLU A 393 -19.84 9.14 -19.30
C GLU A 393 -20.46 9.05 -17.90
N LEU A 394 -20.04 8.07 -17.09
CA LEU A 394 -20.45 7.94 -15.70
C LEU A 394 -19.85 9.07 -14.85
N MET A 395 -18.53 9.18 -14.84
CA MET A 395 -17.84 9.99 -13.83
C MET A 395 -18.05 11.49 -14.04
N ASP A 396 -18.08 12.00 -15.27
CA ASP A 396 -18.31 13.44 -15.51
C ASP A 396 -19.68 13.87 -14.96
N SER A 397 -20.74 13.08 -15.21
CA SER A 397 -22.08 13.38 -14.72
C SER A 397 -22.19 13.18 -13.21
N ARG A 398 -21.54 12.13 -12.68
CA ARG A 398 -21.54 11.81 -11.26
C ARG A 398 -20.82 12.88 -10.44
N ILE A 399 -19.64 13.33 -10.85
CA ILE A 399 -18.89 14.36 -10.13
C ILE A 399 -19.65 15.69 -10.10
N ASN A 400 -20.26 16.08 -11.22
CA ASN A 400 -21.14 17.25 -11.28
C ASN A 400 -22.33 17.13 -10.32
N HIS A 401 -22.95 15.95 -10.27
CA HIS A 401 -24.05 15.69 -9.34
C HIS A 401 -23.58 15.80 -7.88
N LEU A 402 -22.50 15.10 -7.50
CA LEU A 402 -21.96 15.10 -6.14
C LEU A 402 -21.59 16.52 -5.68
N GLN A 403 -20.88 17.29 -6.51
CA GLN A 403 -20.51 18.67 -6.19
C GLN A 403 -21.70 19.62 -6.03
N SER A 404 -22.86 19.27 -6.58
CA SER A 404 -24.10 20.05 -6.42
C SER A 404 -24.84 19.77 -5.10
N LEU A 405 -24.46 18.71 -4.37
CA LEU A 405 -25.12 18.34 -3.12
C LEU A 405 -24.74 19.28 -1.98
N PRO A 406 -25.66 19.53 -1.02
CA PRO A 406 -25.38 20.35 0.16
C PRO A 406 -24.15 19.88 0.96
N GLU A 407 -23.96 18.58 1.10
CA GLU A 407 -22.86 17.96 1.84
C GLU A 407 -21.50 18.29 1.22
N PHE A 408 -21.43 18.40 -0.12
CA PHE A 408 -20.19 18.70 -0.84
C PHE A 408 -19.92 20.20 -0.93
N SER A 409 -20.97 21.01 -1.00
CA SER A 409 -20.89 22.47 -1.03
C SER A 409 -20.76 23.13 0.35
N ALA A 410 -20.95 22.37 1.44
CA ALA A 410 -20.69 22.81 2.80
C ALA A 410 -19.21 23.21 3.00
N ASN A 411 -19.00 24.29 3.75
CA ASN A 411 -17.67 24.78 4.12
C ASN A 411 -17.16 24.00 5.34
N PRO A 412 -16.14 23.15 5.19
CA PRO A 412 -15.53 22.49 6.34
C PRO A 412 -14.78 23.50 7.21
N PRO A 413 -14.36 23.10 8.42
CA PRO A 413 -13.34 23.82 9.16
C PRO A 413 -12.05 24.01 8.34
N ILE A 414 -11.22 24.95 8.76
CA ILE A 414 -9.87 25.15 8.20
C ILE A 414 -8.86 24.91 9.32
N ILE A 415 -7.92 23.99 9.10
CA ILE A 415 -6.85 23.62 10.03
C ILE A 415 -5.54 24.17 9.46
N ASP A 416 -4.95 25.16 10.13
CA ASP A 416 -3.71 25.84 9.71
C ASP A 416 -2.73 25.98 10.88
N ASN A 417 -1.49 26.39 10.58
CA ASN A 417 -0.47 26.74 11.58
C ASN A 417 -0.25 25.66 12.65
N LEU A 418 -0.07 24.41 12.24
CA LEU A 418 0.27 23.33 13.18
C LEU A 418 1.59 23.65 13.89
N SER A 419 1.61 23.46 15.21
CA SER A 419 2.81 23.68 16.01
C SER A 419 2.87 22.74 17.22
N SER A 420 4.08 22.59 17.77
CA SER A 420 4.32 21.85 19.00
C SER A 420 5.09 22.71 20.00
N ASN A 421 4.78 22.54 21.28
CA ASN A 421 5.50 23.16 22.38
C ASN A 421 5.80 22.11 23.48
N PRO A 422 7.08 21.88 23.83
CA PRO A 422 8.28 22.47 23.22
C PRO A 422 8.47 22.01 21.75
N ILE A 423 9.20 22.82 20.96
CA ILE A 423 9.53 22.47 19.56
C ILE A 423 10.45 21.25 19.50
N SER A 424 11.44 21.19 20.40
CA SER A 424 12.29 20.02 20.59
C SER A 424 11.69 19.16 21.68
N VAL A 425 11.19 17.98 21.30
CA VAL A 425 10.52 17.07 22.22
C VAL A 425 11.51 16.03 22.73
N LEU A 426 11.61 15.91 24.05
CA LEU A 426 12.49 14.93 24.71
C LEU A 426 11.72 13.63 25.02
N PRO A 427 12.41 12.48 25.07
CA PRO A 427 11.78 11.22 25.49
C PRO A 427 11.26 11.32 26.93
N HIS A 428 10.14 10.64 27.23
CA HIS A 428 9.50 10.63 28.56
C HIS A 428 9.10 12.00 29.10
N SER A 429 8.83 12.95 28.20
CA SER A 429 8.35 14.30 28.53
C SER A 429 6.88 14.48 28.17
N SER A 430 6.42 15.72 28.05
CA SER A 430 5.07 16.07 27.56
C SER A 430 5.19 17.11 26.46
N VAL A 431 4.31 17.03 25.46
CA VAL A 431 4.22 18.01 24.38
C VAL A 431 2.78 18.47 24.21
N SER A 432 2.60 19.77 24.03
CA SER A 432 1.34 20.37 23.58
C SER A 432 1.38 20.53 22.07
N ILE A 433 0.43 19.94 21.36
CA ILE A 433 0.24 20.09 19.92
C ILE A 433 -0.94 21.03 19.70
N THR A 434 -0.73 22.09 18.92
CA THR A 434 -1.73 23.13 18.65
C THR A 434 -1.90 23.40 17.16
N SER A 435 -3.05 23.96 16.81
CA SER A 435 -3.34 24.44 15.45
C SER A 435 -4.40 25.54 15.49
N ASN A 436 -4.32 26.46 14.53
CA ASN A 436 -5.39 27.42 14.29
C ASN A 436 -6.53 26.68 13.57
N ILE A 437 -7.68 26.54 14.23
CA ILE A 437 -8.86 25.89 13.66
C ILE A 437 -10.00 26.90 13.62
N SER A 438 -10.44 27.25 12.41
CA SER A 438 -11.58 28.14 12.21
C SER A 438 -12.81 27.37 11.72
N ASN A 439 -14.01 27.88 12.04
CA ASN A 439 -15.28 27.26 11.66
C ASN A 439 -15.43 25.82 12.17
N ALA A 440 -14.98 25.54 13.40
CA ALA A 440 -15.13 24.25 14.07
C ALA A 440 -15.93 24.37 15.37
N ASP A 441 -16.75 23.37 15.62
CA ASP A 441 -17.44 23.16 16.90
C ASP A 441 -16.74 22.05 17.72
N TYR A 442 -15.95 21.20 17.06
CA TYR A 442 -15.27 20.07 17.66
C TYR A 442 -13.97 19.76 16.90
N ALA A 443 -12.93 19.37 17.64
CA ALA A 443 -11.68 18.88 17.08
C ALA A 443 -11.04 17.83 18.00
N TYR A 444 -10.32 16.89 17.40
CA TYR A 444 -9.48 15.95 18.14
C TYR A 444 -8.14 15.71 17.44
N LEU A 445 -7.16 15.35 18.25
CA LEU A 445 -5.84 14.88 17.85
C LEU A 445 -5.84 13.36 17.93
N GLY A 446 -5.58 12.69 16.81
CA GLY A 446 -5.21 11.28 16.78
C GLY A 446 -3.70 11.15 16.84
N TYR A 447 -3.13 10.36 17.74
CA TYR A 447 -1.68 10.15 17.84
C TYR A 447 -1.29 8.69 18.13
N ARG A 448 -0.09 8.29 17.71
CA ARG A 448 0.53 6.99 18.03
C ARG A 448 2.06 7.09 18.02
N PHE A 449 2.71 6.05 18.54
CA PHE A 449 4.16 5.95 18.62
C PHE A 449 4.75 4.82 17.75
N LYS A 450 4.01 3.73 17.57
CA LYS A 450 4.38 2.63 16.65
C LYS A 450 3.48 2.68 15.42
N PHE A 451 4.05 2.43 14.24
CA PHE A 451 3.27 2.42 12.99
C PHE A 451 2.19 1.32 13.00
N ALA A 452 2.44 0.18 13.65
CA ALA A 452 1.48 -0.92 13.75
C ALA A 452 0.31 -0.62 14.72
N ASP A 453 0.47 0.35 15.62
CA ASP A 453 -0.54 0.67 16.62
C ASP A 453 -1.67 1.52 16.01
N LYS A 454 -2.85 1.40 16.60
CA LYS A 454 -3.98 2.29 16.32
C LYS A 454 -3.67 3.70 16.84
N PHE A 455 -4.26 4.72 16.22
CA PHE A 455 -4.24 6.07 16.76
C PHE A 455 -5.13 6.17 18.00
N GLU A 456 -4.57 6.68 19.09
CA GLU A 456 -5.31 7.11 20.27
C GLU A 456 -5.84 8.53 20.05
N LYS A 457 -7.09 8.78 20.45
CA LYS A 457 -7.76 10.07 20.20
C LYS A 457 -7.86 10.88 21.48
N VAL A 458 -7.44 12.14 21.43
CA VAL A 458 -7.65 13.11 22.51
C VAL A 458 -8.34 14.34 21.95
N GLN A 459 -9.35 14.84 22.66
CA GLN A 459 -10.03 16.07 22.25
C GLN A 459 -9.06 17.26 22.32
N MET A 460 -9.13 18.15 21.33
CA MET A 460 -8.46 19.43 21.36
C MET A 460 -9.43 20.52 21.84
N PHE A 461 -8.92 21.49 22.60
CA PHE A 461 -9.72 22.57 23.20
C PHE A 461 -9.15 23.94 22.86
N ASP A 462 -10.03 24.94 22.74
CA ASP A 462 -9.73 26.38 22.72
C ASP A 462 -10.28 27.01 24.02
N ASP A 463 -9.69 26.60 25.15
CA ASP A 463 -10.13 26.87 26.51
C ASP A 463 -9.13 27.67 27.36
N GLY A 464 -8.00 28.07 26.76
CA GLY A 464 -6.90 28.74 27.47
C GLY A 464 -6.07 27.79 28.34
N ASN A 465 -6.29 26.47 28.22
CA ASN A 465 -5.51 25.40 28.82
C ASN A 465 -4.98 24.45 27.73
N ASN A 466 -4.43 23.29 28.08
CA ASN A 466 -3.97 22.30 27.10
C ASN A 466 -2.89 22.81 26.11
N GLY A 467 -2.26 23.94 26.43
CA GLY A 467 -1.19 24.56 25.66
C GLY A 467 -1.67 25.47 24.52
N ASP A 468 -2.96 25.77 24.42
CA ASP A 468 -3.58 26.54 23.33
C ASP A 468 -3.35 28.06 23.41
N GLY A 469 -3.14 28.62 24.60
CA GLY A 469 -2.94 30.06 24.79
C GLY A 469 -4.15 30.75 25.42
N ILE A 470 -4.86 31.58 24.64
CA ILE A 470 -5.98 32.40 25.14
C ILE A 470 -7.29 31.73 24.74
N ALA A 471 -8.17 31.46 25.71
CA ALA A 471 -9.48 30.89 25.43
C ALA A 471 -10.30 31.69 24.40
N GLY A 472 -10.82 31.00 23.39
CA GLY A 472 -11.68 31.52 22.34
C GLY A 472 -10.94 32.31 21.25
N ASP A 473 -9.64 32.11 21.07
CA ASP A 473 -8.84 32.79 20.04
C ASP A 473 -8.73 32.00 18.72
N GLY A 474 -9.33 30.80 18.67
CA GLY A 474 -9.31 29.90 17.52
C GLY A 474 -8.10 28.98 17.47
N ILE A 475 -7.23 29.00 18.49
CA ILE A 475 -6.16 28.03 18.64
C ILE A 475 -6.68 26.87 19.47
N TYR A 476 -6.62 25.67 18.90
CA TYR A 476 -6.99 24.45 19.60
C TYR A 476 -5.71 23.73 20.03
N GLY A 477 -5.69 23.22 21.26
CA GLY A 477 -4.54 22.51 21.84
C GLY A 477 -4.91 21.19 22.50
N ALA A 478 -3.96 20.25 22.43
CA ALA A 478 -3.98 19.00 23.19
C ALA A 478 -2.58 18.68 23.72
N THR A 479 -2.48 18.24 24.98
CA THR A 479 -1.22 17.84 25.60
C THR A 479 -1.16 16.34 25.79
N ILE A 480 -0.08 15.71 25.34
CA ILE A 480 0.15 14.26 25.45
C ILE A 480 1.47 13.98 26.17
N ASN A 481 1.53 12.82 26.84
CA ASN A 481 2.79 12.27 27.35
C ASN A 481 3.55 11.60 26.20
N VAL A 482 4.86 11.75 26.19
CA VAL A 482 5.73 11.34 25.10
C VAL A 482 6.52 10.10 25.49
N ASP A 483 6.56 9.11 24.60
CA ASP A 483 7.41 7.92 24.70
C ASP A 483 8.86 8.25 24.28
N ALA A 484 9.74 7.26 24.16
CA ALA A 484 11.06 7.42 23.54
C ALA A 484 11.03 7.39 22.00
N ARG A 485 9.86 7.11 21.41
CA ARG A 485 9.64 6.98 19.97
C ARG A 485 9.12 8.28 19.37
N ASP A 486 9.35 8.49 18.08
CA ASP A 486 8.74 9.57 17.32
C ASP A 486 7.20 9.52 17.38
N ILE A 487 6.55 10.69 17.31
CA ILE A 487 5.09 10.82 17.37
C ILE A 487 4.54 10.94 15.96
N GLN A 488 3.61 10.07 15.58
CA GLN A 488 2.78 10.22 14.38
C GLN A 488 1.41 10.74 14.80
N TYR A 489 0.88 11.74 14.11
CA TYR A 489 -0.41 12.34 14.47
C TYR A 489 -1.19 12.93 13.29
N TYR A 490 -2.49 13.10 13.49
CA TYR A 490 -3.37 13.85 12.60
C TYR A 490 -4.39 14.64 13.42
N ILE A 491 -5.02 15.63 12.79
CA ILE A 491 -6.12 16.39 13.40
C ILE A 491 -7.38 16.17 12.58
N TYR A 492 -8.49 15.85 13.26
CA TYR A 492 -9.82 15.95 12.69
C TYR A 492 -10.55 17.13 13.32
N ALA A 493 -11.21 17.93 12.49
CA ALA A 493 -12.09 19.01 12.93
C ALA A 493 -13.43 18.94 12.21
N GLU A 494 -14.49 19.34 12.89
CA GLU A 494 -15.83 19.43 12.29
C GLU A 494 -16.65 20.59 12.82
N ASN A 495 -17.65 20.98 12.02
CA ASN A 495 -18.80 21.78 12.43
C ASN A 495 -20.09 20.96 12.25
N SER A 496 -21.25 21.60 12.38
CA SER A 496 -22.54 20.94 12.19
C SER A 496 -22.70 20.23 10.84
N ASP A 497 -22.07 20.75 9.77
CA ASP A 497 -22.38 20.39 8.38
C ASP A 497 -21.27 19.57 7.72
N ALA A 498 -20.00 19.78 8.09
CA ALA A 498 -18.85 19.19 7.42
C ALA A 498 -17.66 18.91 8.37
N GLY A 499 -16.86 17.91 8.01
CA GLY A 499 -15.62 17.54 8.67
C GLY A 499 -14.41 17.68 7.74
N ILE A 500 -13.22 17.71 8.33
CA ILE A 500 -11.94 17.72 7.60
C ILE A 500 -10.85 17.06 8.43
N PHE A 501 -9.90 16.43 7.73
CA PHE A 501 -8.67 15.91 8.32
C PHE A 501 -7.46 16.73 7.89
N SER A 502 -6.45 16.79 8.76
CA SER A 502 -5.12 17.28 8.46
C SER A 502 -4.08 16.23 8.89
N PRO A 503 -3.37 15.58 7.94
CA PRO A 503 -3.54 15.73 6.48
C PRO A 503 -4.87 15.14 5.99
N GLN A 504 -5.31 15.53 4.78
CA GLN A 504 -6.63 15.15 4.22
C GLN A 504 -6.78 13.65 3.92
N ARG A 505 -5.67 12.89 3.89
CA ARG A 505 -5.63 11.45 3.70
C ARG A 505 -5.39 10.67 5.00
N ALA A 506 -5.49 11.30 6.17
CA ALA A 506 -5.44 10.56 7.43
C ALA A 506 -6.54 9.49 7.46
N GLU A 507 -6.34 8.34 8.11
CA GLU A 507 -5.16 7.90 8.89
C GLU A 507 -4.02 7.30 8.04
N HIS A 508 -4.12 7.31 6.70
CA HIS A 508 -3.06 6.82 5.81
C HIS A 508 -1.84 7.75 5.82
N ASP A 509 -2.07 9.05 5.64
CA ASP A 509 -1.06 10.09 5.83
C ASP A 509 -1.10 10.62 7.28
N PHE A 510 0.04 11.07 7.78
CA PHE A 510 0.16 11.68 9.11
C PHE A 510 1.25 12.74 9.16
N HIS A 511 1.14 13.64 10.12
CA HIS A 511 2.22 14.52 10.56
C HIS A 511 3.14 13.76 11.50
N GLN A 512 4.41 14.19 11.61
CA GLN A 512 5.39 13.54 12.47
C GLN A 512 6.16 14.58 13.30
N ILE A 513 6.35 14.27 14.59
CA ILE A 513 7.24 15.02 15.49
C ILE A 513 8.35 14.06 15.94
N PRO A 514 9.62 14.34 15.59
CA PRO A 514 10.73 13.53 16.06
C PRO A 514 10.92 13.74 17.57
N VAL A 515 11.16 12.64 18.29
CA VAL A 515 11.47 12.67 19.72
C VAL A 515 12.95 12.42 19.88
N ILE A 516 13.68 13.45 20.29
CA ILE A 516 15.13 13.48 20.17
C ILE A 516 15.79 13.79 21.50
N SER A 517 16.92 13.13 21.73
CA SER A 517 17.81 13.41 22.86
C SER A 517 19.19 13.83 22.32
N GLY A 518 20.17 14.10 23.21
CA GLY A 518 21.54 14.37 22.77
C GLY A 518 22.24 13.16 22.14
N LEU A 519 21.79 11.94 22.45
CA LEU A 519 22.27 10.67 21.90
C LEU A 519 21.08 9.92 21.29
N VAL A 520 21.17 9.56 20.02
CA VAL A 520 20.07 8.91 19.29
C VAL A 520 20.56 7.72 18.48
N ILE A 521 19.65 6.80 18.18
CA ILE A 521 19.81 5.84 17.09
C ILE A 521 19.66 6.63 15.80
N ASN A 522 20.69 6.65 14.97
CA ASN A 522 20.73 7.49 13.77
C ASN A 522 20.40 6.70 12.51
N GLU A 523 20.82 5.44 12.44
CA GLU A 523 20.65 4.59 11.27
C GLU A 523 20.57 3.12 11.70
N VAL A 524 19.72 2.34 11.04
CA VAL A 524 19.57 0.89 11.25
C VAL A 524 19.64 0.20 9.89
N MET A 525 20.27 -0.97 9.84
CA MET A 525 20.28 -1.83 8.65
C MET A 525 20.16 -3.30 9.08
N ALA A 526 19.02 -3.93 8.83
CA ALA A 526 18.72 -5.32 9.22
C ALA A 526 18.63 -6.29 8.03
N ALA A 527 18.87 -5.80 6.81
CA ALA A 527 18.84 -6.57 5.57
C ALA A 527 20.06 -6.27 4.70
N ASN A 528 21.26 -6.38 5.29
CA ASN A 528 22.51 -6.08 4.61
C ASN A 528 23.01 -7.31 3.84
N PHE A 529 22.98 -7.25 2.51
CA PHE A 529 23.39 -8.36 1.66
C PHE A 529 24.71 -8.07 0.95
N SER A 530 24.94 -6.80 0.54
CA SER A 530 26.11 -6.45 -0.25
C SER A 530 26.64 -5.02 -0.08
N LYS A 531 26.06 -4.21 0.81
CA LYS A 531 26.37 -2.77 0.89
C LYS A 531 27.54 -2.43 1.78
N VAL A 532 27.45 -2.81 3.05
CA VAL A 532 28.42 -2.40 4.07
C VAL A 532 29.01 -3.65 4.68
N ALA A 533 30.28 -3.92 4.43
CA ALA A 533 30.96 -5.05 5.08
C ALA A 533 31.55 -4.60 6.42
N ASP A 534 31.57 -5.52 7.38
CA ASP A 534 32.32 -5.37 8.61
C ASP A 534 33.84 -5.52 8.38
N GLN A 535 34.62 -5.48 9.46
CA GLN A 535 36.08 -5.58 9.38
C GLN A 535 36.59 -6.94 8.89
N ASP A 536 35.77 -8.00 8.97
CA ASP A 536 36.09 -9.36 8.55
C ASP A 536 35.54 -9.69 7.15
N GLY A 537 34.79 -8.75 6.54
CA GLY A 537 34.22 -8.84 5.20
C GLY A 537 32.81 -9.43 5.16
N GLU A 538 32.14 -9.53 6.30
CA GLU A 538 30.79 -10.04 6.49
C GLU A 538 29.76 -8.90 6.33
N TYR A 539 28.60 -9.18 5.75
CA TYR A 539 27.53 -8.20 5.55
C TYR A 539 26.47 -8.41 6.63
N ASP A 540 26.80 -7.99 7.85
CA ASP A 540 25.90 -8.15 8.98
C ASP A 540 24.98 -6.96 9.20
N ASP A 541 23.95 -7.19 10.01
CA ASP A 541 23.03 -6.16 10.44
C ASP A 541 23.78 -5.16 11.30
N TRP A 542 23.38 -3.89 11.31
CA TRP A 542 24.04 -2.89 12.15
C TRP A 542 23.12 -1.76 12.57
N VAL A 543 23.54 -1.11 13.65
CA VAL A 543 22.94 0.09 14.21
C VAL A 543 24.02 1.15 14.35
N GLU A 544 23.72 2.38 13.94
CA GLU A 544 24.56 3.55 14.18
C GLU A 544 23.93 4.44 15.25
N LEU A 545 24.75 4.87 16.20
CA LEU A 545 24.41 5.94 17.13
C LEU A 545 25.05 7.25 16.69
N TYR A 546 24.36 8.36 16.94
CA TYR A 546 24.89 9.70 16.75
C TYR A 546 24.80 10.53 18.03
N ASN A 547 25.92 11.13 18.42
CA ASN A 547 25.97 12.10 19.52
C ASN A 547 25.80 13.52 18.98
N GLY A 548 24.55 13.99 18.88
CA GLY A 548 24.23 15.38 18.52
C GLY A 548 24.46 16.40 19.64
N GLY A 549 24.92 15.96 20.81
CA GLY A 549 25.22 16.82 21.96
C GLY A 549 26.53 17.58 21.82
N ALA A 550 26.68 18.65 22.60
CA ALA A 550 27.88 19.51 22.60
C ALA A 550 29.09 18.93 23.38
N ASN A 551 28.94 17.76 24.01
CA ASN A 551 29.97 17.12 24.83
C ASN A 551 30.14 15.66 24.43
N ASP A 552 31.33 15.12 24.68
CA ASP A 552 31.61 13.70 24.53
C ASP A 552 30.75 12.87 25.52
N ILE A 553 30.22 11.74 25.06
CA ILE A 553 29.38 10.85 25.87
C ILE A 553 30.09 9.52 26.05
N ASN A 554 30.32 9.13 27.31
CA ASN A 554 30.80 7.80 27.65
C ASN A 554 29.61 6.84 27.85
N LEU A 555 29.61 5.72 27.12
CA LEU A 555 28.52 4.76 27.11
C LEU A 555 28.62 3.68 28.19
N THR A 556 29.51 3.82 29.18
CA THR A 556 29.58 2.86 30.29
C THR A 556 28.24 2.75 31.00
N GLY A 557 27.67 1.55 31.02
CA GLY A 557 26.40 1.24 31.66
C GLY A 557 25.16 1.49 30.79
N PHE A 558 25.32 1.96 29.55
CA PHE A 558 24.24 1.98 28.57
C PHE A 558 23.99 0.58 28.02
N TYR A 559 22.80 0.38 27.44
CA TYR A 559 22.42 -0.88 26.77
C TYR A 559 21.82 -0.63 25.39
N LEU A 560 22.03 -1.61 24.49
CA LEU A 560 21.28 -1.79 23.26
C LEU A 560 20.44 -3.06 23.38
N SER A 561 19.20 -3.01 22.90
CA SER A 561 18.31 -4.17 22.87
C SER A 561 17.42 -4.15 21.63
N ASP A 562 16.90 -5.32 21.27
CA ASP A 562 15.86 -5.54 20.26
C ASP A 562 14.50 -5.94 20.91
N ASN A 563 14.41 -5.91 22.24
CA ASN A 563 13.29 -6.51 22.97
C ASN A 563 12.83 -5.62 24.14
N GLU A 564 11.61 -5.08 24.05
CA GLU A 564 11.00 -4.24 25.10
C GLU A 564 10.87 -4.94 26.46
N ASN A 565 10.82 -6.28 26.49
CA ASN A 565 10.73 -7.05 27.73
C ASN A 565 12.11 -7.38 28.33
N ILE A 566 13.19 -7.14 27.58
CA ILE A 566 14.58 -7.40 27.98
C ILE A 566 15.46 -6.22 27.55
N LEU A 567 15.26 -5.07 28.20
CA LEU A 567 15.96 -3.82 27.84
C LEU A 567 17.47 -3.85 28.09
N ASN A 568 17.99 -4.77 28.89
CA ASN A 568 19.42 -4.87 29.25
C ASN A 568 20.16 -5.99 28.50
N LYS A 569 19.78 -6.25 27.23
CA LYS A 569 20.26 -7.40 26.45
C LYS A 569 21.76 -7.33 26.13
N TRP A 570 22.25 -6.18 25.66
CA TRP A 570 23.67 -5.98 25.38
C TRP A 570 24.18 -4.68 25.98
N MET A 571 25.24 -4.77 26.81
CA MET A 571 25.81 -3.62 27.50
C MET A 571 26.99 -3.07 26.70
N PHE A 572 27.04 -1.75 26.52
CA PHE A 572 28.18 -1.11 25.87
C PHE A 572 29.45 -1.28 26.71
N PRO A 573 30.62 -1.55 26.08
CA PRO A 573 31.90 -1.47 26.76
C PRO A 573 32.23 -0.02 27.14
N ASN A 574 33.33 0.21 27.85
CA ASN A 574 33.80 1.56 28.14
C ASN A 574 34.31 2.24 26.86
N ILE A 575 33.38 2.87 26.14
CA ILE A 575 33.61 3.60 24.89
C ILE A 575 33.03 5.01 25.01
N THR A 576 33.59 5.95 24.26
CA THR A 576 33.16 7.34 24.25
C THR A 576 32.91 7.78 22.82
N ILE A 577 31.74 8.37 22.57
CA ILE A 577 31.40 9.03 21.30
C ILE A 577 31.70 10.51 21.46
N ALA A 578 32.54 11.07 20.61
CA ALA A 578 32.84 12.50 20.65
C ALA A 578 31.59 13.33 20.25
N SER A 579 31.57 14.61 20.59
CA SER A 579 30.51 15.52 20.13
C SER A 579 30.44 15.57 18.59
N ASN A 580 29.24 15.37 18.04
CA ASN A 580 28.92 15.27 16.60
C ASN A 580 29.62 14.09 15.88
N ASP A 581 29.91 13.02 16.61
CA ASP A 581 30.53 11.81 16.07
C ASP A 581 29.55 10.62 16.08
N TYR A 582 29.93 9.55 15.37
CA TYR A 582 29.11 8.37 15.15
C TYR A 582 29.69 7.14 15.85
N LEU A 583 28.86 6.11 16.04
CA LEU A 583 29.33 4.82 16.52
C LEU A 583 28.54 3.69 15.85
N ILE A 584 29.26 2.77 15.21
CA ILE A 584 28.69 1.59 14.56
C ILE A 584 28.69 0.38 15.53
N ILE A 585 27.58 -0.34 15.55
CA ILE A 585 27.39 -1.59 16.29
C ILE A 585 26.83 -2.65 15.34
N TRP A 586 27.60 -3.71 15.10
CA TRP A 586 27.19 -4.87 14.33
C TRP A 586 26.29 -5.79 15.16
N CYS A 587 25.20 -6.27 14.57
CA CYS A 587 24.20 -7.12 15.17
C CYS A 587 24.24 -8.52 14.52
N ASP A 588 25.22 -9.33 14.92
CA ASP A 588 25.63 -10.55 14.19
C ASP A 588 25.83 -11.79 15.09
N THR A 589 25.70 -11.66 16.41
CA THR A 589 26.01 -12.65 17.46
C THR A 589 27.49 -12.91 17.79
N ALA A 590 28.45 -12.22 17.17
CA ALA A 590 29.88 -12.46 17.43
C ALA A 590 30.31 -12.00 18.84
N GLY A 591 29.66 -10.98 19.41
CA GLY A 591 29.98 -10.50 20.75
C GLY A 591 31.44 -10.04 20.89
N THR A 592 32.27 -10.84 21.57
CA THR A 592 33.72 -10.51 21.80
C THR A 592 34.67 -11.36 20.96
N THR A 593 34.16 -12.19 20.05
CA THR A 593 35.00 -13.07 19.22
C THR A 593 35.64 -12.34 18.04
N GLN A 594 35.11 -11.18 17.65
CA GLN A 594 35.60 -10.32 16.58
C GLN A 594 36.01 -8.93 17.10
N SER A 595 36.81 -8.22 16.32
CA SER A 595 37.26 -6.86 16.66
C SER A 595 36.24 -5.83 16.22
N GLY A 596 35.69 -5.05 17.15
CA GLY A 596 34.64 -4.09 16.85
C GLY A 596 33.60 -4.12 17.95
N LEU A 597 32.45 -3.50 17.70
CA LEU A 597 31.29 -3.65 18.57
C LEU A 597 30.32 -4.60 17.91
N HIS A 598 30.20 -5.80 18.48
CA HIS A 598 29.30 -6.84 18.02
C HIS A 598 28.33 -7.19 19.14
N THR A 599 27.04 -7.22 18.84
CA THR A 599 26.03 -7.67 19.80
C THR A 599 26.03 -9.19 19.92
N THR A 600 25.19 -9.71 20.82
CA THR A 600 24.97 -11.15 20.99
C THR A 600 23.65 -11.60 20.36
N TYR A 601 23.12 -10.84 19.40
CA TYR A 601 21.87 -11.09 18.69
C TYR A 601 21.91 -10.52 17.27
N ARG A 602 20.93 -10.87 16.43
CA ARG A 602 20.73 -10.29 15.10
C ARG A 602 19.43 -9.52 15.06
N LEU A 603 19.26 -8.67 14.05
CA LEU A 603 17.99 -8.01 13.80
C LEU A 603 17.16 -8.81 12.77
N SER A 604 15.84 -8.71 12.87
CA SER A 604 14.89 -9.27 11.91
C SER A 604 14.51 -8.22 10.87
N ALA A 605 14.81 -8.48 9.60
CA ALA A 605 14.39 -7.62 8.49
C ALA A 605 12.86 -7.52 8.34
N ASP A 606 12.11 -8.53 8.78
CA ASP A 606 10.65 -8.56 8.63
C ASP A 606 9.97 -7.47 9.47
N GLN A 607 10.33 -7.40 10.75
CA GLN A 607 9.86 -6.39 11.70
C GLN A 607 10.65 -6.53 13.00
N GLU A 608 11.20 -5.43 13.51
CA GLU A 608 11.79 -5.40 14.84
C GLU A 608 11.79 -3.97 15.40
N GLU A 609 12.29 -3.83 16.62
CA GLU A 609 12.48 -2.53 17.24
C GLU A 609 13.82 -2.49 17.97
N VAL A 610 14.57 -1.41 17.80
CA VAL A 610 15.85 -1.19 18.48
C VAL A 610 15.67 -0.19 19.60
N TYR A 611 16.16 -0.50 20.80
CA TYR A 611 16.10 0.35 21.98
C TYR A 611 17.51 0.76 22.42
N LEU A 612 17.67 2.03 22.74
CA LEU A 612 18.85 2.59 23.41
C LEU A 612 18.48 2.98 24.85
N ILE A 613 19.21 2.45 25.83
CA ILE A 613 18.86 2.60 27.25
C ILE A 613 20.02 3.21 28.02
N ASP A 614 19.71 4.16 28.89
CA ASP A 614 20.71 4.82 29.75
C ASP A 614 21.04 4.00 31.02
N PRO A 615 22.08 4.39 31.78
CA PRO A 615 22.46 3.70 33.02
C PRO A 615 21.42 3.72 34.14
N SER A 616 20.39 4.57 34.04
CA SER A 616 19.27 4.59 34.99
C SER A 616 18.18 3.58 34.64
N GLY A 617 18.25 2.98 33.45
CA GLY A 617 17.25 2.05 32.92
C GLY A 617 16.15 2.73 32.09
N THR A 618 16.31 4.01 31.75
CA THR A 618 15.36 4.75 30.92
C THR A 618 15.70 4.58 29.43
N VAL A 619 14.69 4.29 28.61
CA VAL A 619 14.85 4.23 27.15
C VAL A 619 15.04 5.65 26.63
N LEU A 620 16.20 5.96 26.05
CA LEU A 620 16.50 7.27 25.47
C LEU A 620 15.96 7.42 24.05
N ASP A 621 15.98 6.33 23.29
CA ASP A 621 15.52 6.30 21.91
C ASP A 621 15.04 4.89 21.57
N ALA A 622 14.00 4.80 20.73
CA ALA A 622 13.46 3.55 20.24
C ALA A 622 13.01 3.69 18.77
N VAL A 623 13.42 2.73 17.94
CA VAL A 623 13.21 2.77 16.49
C VAL A 623 12.57 1.47 16.04
N HIS A 624 11.30 1.57 15.67
CA HIS A 624 10.56 0.47 15.05
C HIS A 624 10.68 0.52 13.54
N PHE A 625 11.02 -0.61 12.92
CA PHE A 625 11.07 -0.76 11.47
C PHE A 625 10.42 -2.09 11.05
N VAL A 626 9.99 -2.13 9.79
CA VAL A 626 9.09 -3.14 9.23
C VAL A 626 9.39 -3.32 7.75
N ASN A 627 9.43 -4.57 7.31
CA ASN A 627 9.72 -4.98 5.93
C ASN A 627 10.94 -4.24 5.36
N MET A 628 12.07 -4.34 6.07
CA MET A 628 13.29 -3.65 5.73
C MET A 628 13.77 -4.05 4.32
N PRO A 629 13.84 -3.09 3.38
CA PRO A 629 14.33 -3.41 2.04
C PRO A 629 15.77 -3.88 2.09
N VAL A 630 16.08 -4.90 1.30
CA VAL A 630 17.46 -5.39 1.15
C VAL A 630 18.36 -4.24 0.70
N ASP A 631 19.52 -4.13 1.34
CA ASP A 631 20.56 -3.20 0.97
C ASP A 631 20.17 -1.70 1.07
N LEU A 632 19.11 -1.38 1.82
CA LEU A 632 18.81 -0.01 2.25
C LEU A 632 18.87 0.09 3.78
N SER A 633 19.23 1.26 4.28
CA SER A 633 19.15 1.57 5.70
C SER A 633 17.91 2.38 6.02
N TYR A 634 17.48 2.33 7.28
CA TYR A 634 16.46 3.19 7.84
C TYR A 634 17.16 4.28 8.66
N SER A 635 17.15 5.51 8.15
CA SER A 635 18.03 6.61 8.58
C SER A 635 17.24 7.82 9.07
N ARG A 636 17.68 8.47 10.16
CA ARG A 636 17.14 9.77 10.60
C ARG A 636 17.58 10.90 9.68
N VAL A 637 16.63 11.51 8.96
CA VAL A 637 16.91 12.58 8.00
C VAL A 637 16.03 13.81 8.30
N PRO A 638 16.62 14.96 8.67
CA PRO A 638 18.05 15.27 8.79
C PRO A 638 18.77 14.55 9.94
N ASN A 639 20.08 14.34 9.78
CA ASN A 639 20.96 13.70 10.75
C ASN A 639 20.66 14.06 12.21
N GLY A 640 20.45 13.04 13.04
CA GLY A 640 20.23 13.17 14.48
C GLY A 640 18.95 13.90 14.93
N SER A 641 18.11 14.39 14.01
CA SER A 641 17.02 15.30 14.35
C SER A 641 15.71 15.03 13.61
N GLY A 642 15.77 14.39 12.44
CA GLY A 642 14.62 14.19 11.58
C GLY A 642 13.93 12.84 11.75
N PRO A 643 12.79 12.67 11.06
CA PRO A 643 12.12 11.38 10.97
C PRO A 643 13.01 10.35 10.28
N PHE A 644 12.71 9.08 10.50
CA PHE A 644 13.35 8.00 9.77
C PHE A 644 12.81 7.85 8.35
N VAL A 645 13.70 7.58 7.40
CA VAL A 645 13.39 7.28 6.00
C VAL A 645 14.28 6.14 5.50
N TYR A 646 13.77 5.34 4.56
CA TYR A 646 14.60 4.36 3.86
C TYR A 646 15.48 5.06 2.82
N GLN A 647 16.78 4.83 2.86
CA GLN A 647 17.74 5.39 1.90
C GLN A 647 18.98 4.51 1.73
N GLU A 648 19.85 4.90 0.81
CA GLU A 648 21.19 4.34 0.68
C GLU A 648 21.98 4.56 1.99
N PRO A 649 22.70 3.54 2.50
CA PRO A 649 23.34 3.65 3.80
C PRO A 649 24.41 4.73 3.80
N THR A 650 24.45 5.56 4.84
CA THR A 650 25.46 6.62 4.93
C THR A 650 26.72 6.15 5.63
N TYR A 651 26.59 5.31 6.65
CA TYR A 651 27.67 4.65 7.40
C TYR A 651 28.78 5.60 7.87
N ASP A 652 28.81 5.88 9.18
CA ASP A 652 29.82 6.73 9.83
C ASP A 652 29.87 8.15 9.22
N MET A 653 28.72 8.61 8.71
CA MET A 653 28.57 9.88 8.01
C MET A 653 27.21 10.51 8.28
N ALA A 654 27.09 11.81 7.96
CA ALA A 654 25.85 12.54 8.18
C ALA A 654 24.72 12.10 7.24
N ASN A 655 23.62 11.65 7.84
CA ASN A 655 22.34 11.47 7.18
C ASN A 655 21.84 12.78 6.59
N SER A 656 22.07 12.93 5.29
CA SER A 656 21.63 14.10 4.55
C SER A 656 20.39 13.74 3.78
N SER A 657 19.44 14.67 3.68
CA SER A 657 18.47 14.58 2.62
C SER A 657 19.26 14.58 1.31
N ILE A 658 19.16 13.50 0.53
CA ILE A 658 19.55 13.59 -0.86
C ILE A 658 18.77 14.79 -1.40
N LEU A 659 19.47 15.83 -1.89
CA LEU A 659 18.86 17.02 -2.49
C LEU A 659 18.18 16.68 -3.84
N SER A 660 17.43 15.58 -3.90
CA SER A 660 16.23 15.47 -4.69
C SER A 660 15.08 16.00 -3.81
N ASN A 661 14.45 17.10 -4.21
CA ASN A 661 13.28 17.65 -3.54
C ASN A 661 12.23 16.57 -3.18
N ASN A 662 12.18 16.13 -1.92
CA ASN A 662 11.13 15.26 -1.40
C ASN A 662 9.96 16.04 -0.75
N ASN A 663 9.85 17.35 -1.02
CA ASN A 663 8.63 18.15 -0.81
C ASN A 663 8.11 18.77 -2.12
N ILE A 664 8.40 18.13 -3.24
CA ILE A 664 7.51 18.20 -4.39
C ILE A 664 6.69 16.92 -4.29
N LYS A 665 5.38 17.01 -4.01
CA LYS A 665 4.44 16.05 -4.61
C LYS A 665 4.84 16.03 -6.08
N THR A 666 5.58 15.02 -6.53
CA THR A 666 5.89 14.86 -7.95
C THR A 666 4.57 14.53 -8.62
N LYS A 667 3.79 15.58 -8.91
CA LYS A 667 3.14 15.69 -10.19
C LYS A 667 4.23 15.39 -11.22
N GLY A 668 4.05 14.28 -11.93
CA GLY A 668 5.00 13.82 -12.94
C GLY A 668 5.91 12.66 -12.52
N SER A 669 5.36 11.58 -11.95
CA SER A 669 6.03 10.29 -12.10
C SER A 669 5.87 9.84 -13.56
N PHE A 670 6.92 9.96 -14.36
CA PHE A 670 6.86 9.48 -15.74
C PHE A 670 7.30 8.01 -15.83
N ASN A 671 6.59 7.22 -16.65
CA ASN A 671 6.90 5.83 -16.96
C ASN A 671 7.34 5.73 -18.41
N ILE A 672 8.22 4.76 -18.70
CA ILE A 672 8.64 4.46 -20.06
C ILE A 672 8.33 3.01 -20.39
N TYR A 673 7.78 2.77 -21.58
CA TYR A 673 7.40 1.43 -22.01
C TYR A 673 7.38 1.34 -23.55
N PRO A 674 7.46 0.15 -24.14
CA PRO A 674 7.88 -1.09 -23.48
C PRO A 674 9.34 -0.97 -23.02
N ASN A 675 9.69 -1.68 -21.96
CA ASN A 675 11.07 -1.80 -21.50
C ASN A 675 11.33 -3.26 -21.14
N PRO A 676 12.01 -4.04 -22.01
CA PRO A 676 12.80 -3.61 -23.16
C PRO A 676 12.00 -3.06 -24.37
N THR A 677 12.63 -2.24 -25.23
CA THR A 677 12.05 -1.74 -26.49
C THR A 677 12.93 -2.05 -27.70
N THR A 678 12.30 -2.18 -28.87
CA THR A 678 12.97 -2.35 -30.17
C THR A 678 12.94 -1.08 -30.99
N ASP A 679 11.77 -0.50 -31.28
CA ASP A 679 11.67 0.60 -32.24
C ASP A 679 11.13 1.89 -31.63
N ILE A 680 10.13 1.80 -30.76
CA ILE A 680 9.47 2.98 -30.18
C ILE A 680 9.47 2.85 -28.66
N LEU A 681 9.94 3.90 -28.00
CA LEU A 681 9.83 4.09 -26.56
C LEU A 681 8.73 5.12 -26.28
N TYR A 682 7.71 4.72 -25.55
CA TYR A 682 6.62 5.58 -25.11
C TYR A 682 6.90 6.16 -23.74
N PHE A 683 6.30 7.32 -23.47
CA PHE A 683 6.38 7.99 -22.20
C PHE A 683 4.97 8.32 -21.70
N SER A 684 4.69 7.95 -20.46
CA SER A 684 3.49 8.32 -19.69
C SER A 684 3.92 9.27 -18.58
N GLY A 685 3.11 10.26 -18.21
CA GLY A 685 3.39 11.15 -17.06
C GLY A 685 4.58 12.10 -17.21
N LEU A 686 5.08 12.36 -18.43
CA LEU A 686 6.11 13.38 -18.66
C LEU A 686 5.52 14.78 -18.52
N GLU A 687 6.05 15.58 -17.59
CA GLU A 687 5.65 16.98 -17.38
C GLU A 687 6.73 17.99 -17.83
N GLU A 688 7.94 17.53 -18.15
CA GLU A 688 9.11 18.39 -18.42
C GLU A 688 9.93 17.94 -19.66
N SER A 689 11.15 18.47 -19.82
CA SER A 689 12.07 18.12 -20.90
C SER A 689 12.64 16.72 -20.76
N VAL A 690 12.81 16.01 -21.87
CA VAL A 690 13.39 14.66 -21.90
C VAL A 690 14.84 14.71 -22.34
N THR A 691 15.73 14.08 -21.59
CA THR A 691 17.13 13.83 -21.97
C THR A 691 17.39 12.33 -21.91
N ILE A 692 17.99 11.73 -22.94
CA ILE A 692 18.39 10.31 -22.91
C ILE A 692 19.91 10.20 -22.94
N PHE A 693 20.43 9.40 -22.03
CA PHE A 693 21.85 9.06 -21.92
C PHE A 693 22.08 7.61 -22.31
N ASN A 694 23.23 7.29 -22.90
CA ASN A 694 23.71 5.92 -22.99
C ASN A 694 24.41 5.48 -21.68
N ASN A 695 24.86 4.23 -21.62
CA ASN A 695 25.57 3.67 -20.47
C ASN A 695 26.92 4.33 -20.12
N LEU A 696 27.45 5.20 -20.99
CA LEU A 696 28.65 6.01 -20.75
C LEU A 696 28.31 7.42 -20.26
N GLY A 697 27.03 7.71 -20.00
CA GLY A 697 26.55 9.04 -19.59
C GLY A 697 26.52 10.06 -20.73
N GLN A 698 26.69 9.63 -21.99
CA GLN A 698 26.64 10.53 -23.13
C GLN A 698 25.18 10.78 -23.52
N ILE A 699 24.83 12.05 -23.74
CA ILE A 699 23.49 12.42 -24.23
C ILE A 699 23.34 11.94 -25.67
N VAL A 700 22.40 11.03 -25.90
CA VAL A 700 22.03 10.51 -27.23
C VAL A 700 20.76 11.14 -27.79
N PHE A 701 19.94 11.75 -26.92
CA PHE A 701 18.74 12.46 -27.33
C PHE A 701 18.36 13.55 -26.32
N TYR A 702 17.80 14.65 -26.81
CA TYR A 702 17.25 15.73 -25.99
C TYR A 702 16.03 16.34 -26.66
N SER A 703 14.97 16.57 -25.89
CA SER A 703 13.78 17.31 -26.29
C SER A 703 13.39 18.29 -25.19
N SER A 704 13.28 19.56 -25.54
CA SER A 704 12.73 20.60 -24.67
C SER A 704 11.20 20.62 -24.62
N LYS A 705 10.54 19.68 -25.32
CA LYS A 705 9.07 19.51 -25.35
C LYS A 705 8.69 18.17 -24.75
N MET A 706 7.49 18.10 -24.18
CA MET A 706 6.88 16.84 -23.76
C MET A 706 6.74 15.90 -24.96
N LEU A 707 7.10 14.64 -24.76
CA LEU A 707 7.03 13.59 -25.77
C LEU A 707 6.06 12.52 -25.29
N LYS A 708 5.23 12.00 -26.19
CA LYS A 708 4.42 10.79 -25.92
C LYS A 708 5.12 9.51 -26.39
N ALA A 709 6.01 9.65 -27.37
CA ALA A 709 6.77 8.57 -27.97
C ALA A 709 8.08 9.09 -28.57
N LEU A 710 9.08 8.22 -28.66
CA LEU A 710 10.34 8.43 -29.32
C LEU A 710 10.71 7.19 -30.15
N ASP A 711 11.02 7.40 -31.43
CA ASP A 711 11.65 6.38 -32.26
C ASP A 711 13.12 6.21 -31.81
N VAL A 712 13.40 5.04 -31.24
CA VAL A 712 14.72 4.59 -30.81
C VAL A 712 15.25 3.49 -31.72
N GLY A 713 14.63 3.20 -32.86
CA GLY A 713 15.06 2.15 -33.79
C GLY A 713 16.47 2.35 -34.34
N LYS A 714 16.96 3.61 -34.33
CA LYS A 714 18.34 3.97 -34.71
C LYS A 714 19.34 3.89 -33.57
N PHE A 715 18.90 3.66 -32.33
CA PHE A 715 19.80 3.52 -31.20
C PHE A 715 20.49 2.15 -31.29
N GLU A 716 21.78 2.12 -30.96
CA GLU A 716 22.50 0.84 -30.87
C GLU A 716 21.91 0.01 -29.71
N LYS A 717 21.97 -1.33 -29.82
CA LYS A 717 21.54 -2.22 -28.75
C LYS A 717 22.31 -1.92 -27.48
N GLY A 718 21.62 -1.75 -26.35
CA GLY A 718 22.28 -1.36 -25.12
C GLY A 718 21.34 -0.76 -24.08
N ILE A 719 21.93 -0.31 -22.98
CA ILE A 719 21.22 0.30 -21.85
C ILE A 719 21.23 1.82 -22.03
N TYR A 720 20.06 2.42 -21.86
CA TYR A 720 19.84 3.85 -21.93
C TYR A 720 19.09 4.34 -20.68
N PHE A 721 19.23 5.62 -20.39
CA PHE A 721 18.60 6.27 -19.24
C PHE A 721 17.86 7.50 -19.74
N VAL A 722 16.54 7.53 -19.54
CA VAL A 722 15.69 8.70 -19.82
C VAL A 722 15.63 9.52 -18.54
N ARG A 723 15.94 10.80 -18.61
CA ARG A 723 15.74 11.77 -17.53
C ARG A 723 14.72 12.81 -17.93
N SER A 724 13.76 13.08 -17.05
CA SER A 724 12.87 14.24 -17.13
C SER A 724 12.69 14.81 -15.73
N GLY A 725 12.94 16.11 -15.58
CA GLY A 725 13.11 16.74 -14.28
C GLY A 725 14.15 16.01 -13.44
N ASN A 726 13.75 15.63 -12.22
CA ASN A 726 14.60 14.90 -11.27
C ASN A 726 14.51 13.38 -11.40
N LYS A 727 13.60 12.84 -12.22
CA LYS A 727 13.41 11.39 -12.37
C LYS A 727 14.25 10.85 -13.53
N THR A 728 14.91 9.72 -13.30
CA THR A 728 15.63 8.96 -14.33
C THR A 728 15.09 7.54 -14.41
N VAL A 729 14.73 7.08 -15.61
CA VAL A 729 14.19 5.75 -15.87
C VAL A 729 15.05 5.04 -16.90
N LYS A 730 15.53 3.83 -16.58
CA LYS A 730 16.35 2.99 -17.47
C LYS A 730 15.46 2.30 -18.50
N PHE A 731 15.88 2.24 -19.77
CA PHE A 731 15.34 1.25 -20.72
C PHE A 731 16.44 0.44 -21.41
N LEU A 732 16.07 -0.78 -21.80
CA LEU A 732 16.89 -1.66 -22.63
C LEU A 732 16.46 -1.55 -24.09
N LYS A 733 17.40 -1.23 -24.98
CA LYS A 733 17.23 -1.31 -26.43
C LYS A 733 17.72 -2.67 -26.93
N GLN A 734 16.82 -3.45 -27.52
CA GLN A 734 17.13 -4.78 -28.09
C GLN A 734 17.49 -4.77 -29.56
#